data_AF-A0A7W1TYA8-F1
#
_entry.id   AF-A0A7W1TYA8-F1
#
_cell.length_a   1.000
_cell.length_b   1.000
_cell.length_c   1.000
_cell.angle_alpha   90.00
_cell.angle_beta   90.00
_cell.angle_gamma   90.00
#
_symmetry.space_group_name_H-M   'P 1'
#
loop_
_entity.id
_entity.type
_entity.pdbx_description
1 polymer ?
#
loop_
_entity_poly.entity_id
_entity_poly.type
_entity_poly.pdbx_seq_one_letter_code
_entity_poly.pdbx_strand_id
1 'polypeptide(L)'
;DDRLFFAQVREDPALEIDALAAGPDDTVVVVSSGGCTALSLLAAGAGHVVAVDLNTTQNHLVELKLAAVTHLSAEEAVAFLGGWPAARSRRWSHYQRLRDRLTPPARAYWDAHRRSLERGVLGAGVSERFIGVVMAALRLAIHPPSRVRRLLACTTLDEQRRLYETEWNTRRWRLLFRVLLNRAVFRHTYDEAFFRHVDNPSFPRHFRTLAQRTLTDVPIATNYFVHQMLTGRYPRGVEGGLPPYLDPALAPGLAGGPGRLILVDGAFVDHLRSLPDASVDGFALSNICEWLDTEQTDELFAEVVRTARPGARLVFRNFVGWTEVPTRWRDTVVEDRGRGEALSHCDRSAVQRRLAVCRIDPALAPDHGQAQLVAREAVATDNDALLDLADACPMEGDIGLCIRRRPDFFALNRLEGDRWRVGVVDGPESRPVGCVATAERHVYLDGRPSPSMYVSDLKVHPRHRGRGAADALTAFARQACLDAGGEGMPTFLTILAGNRAMERRLQGPRGLPHLHRIATLRSHSVSLLWPRQPPSGPDLRVERGRPDDIEEMAALWQTVAPARQFAPVHDTASLARWIDRAPGLDASCYRLARGADGRLLGFVGFWDQSSFKQTVVTGYSRRLAGVRLAFNAAAPAMKAARLPPPGGELRHLSAVQVCVPPHSPEVLRALVVDAYNDLRGSGYSFFSVGLDVTDPLSKALSGLLAQPTDIWAGVATVDGAGGPSLDGRPVHHEIALV
;
A
#
# COMPACT_ATOMS: atom_id res chain seq x y z
N ASP A 1 7.79 0.72 -7.58
CA ASP A 1 9.11 0.65 -8.22
C ASP A 1 9.09 -0.63 -9.03
N ASP A 2 8.86 -0.48 -10.34
CA ASP A 2 8.33 -1.55 -11.21
C ASP A 2 9.45 -2.46 -11.75
N ARG A 3 10.56 -2.55 -11.01
CA ARG A 3 11.74 -3.33 -11.38
C ARG A 3 11.46 -4.83 -11.19
N LEU A 4 11.94 -5.64 -12.12
CA LEU A 4 11.97 -7.10 -11.96
C LEU A 4 13.05 -7.47 -10.95
N PHE A 5 12.66 -7.92 -9.74
CA PHE A 5 13.63 -8.27 -8.69
C PHE A 5 14.25 -9.65 -8.88
N PHE A 6 13.42 -10.64 -9.22
CA PHE A 6 13.82 -12.04 -9.34
C PHE A 6 13.37 -12.60 -10.69
N ALA A 7 14.31 -12.90 -11.58
CA ALA A 7 13.99 -13.63 -12.79
C ALA A 7 13.95 -15.15 -12.54
N GLN A 8 14.64 -15.62 -11.51
CA GLN A 8 14.54 -16.98 -11.00
C GLN A 8 14.56 -16.92 -9.48
N VAL A 9 13.46 -17.37 -8.85
CA VAL A 9 13.45 -17.52 -7.40
C VAL A 9 14.45 -18.61 -7.01
N ARG A 10 15.36 -18.28 -6.10
CA ARG A 10 16.44 -19.18 -5.65
C ARG A 10 15.91 -20.03 -4.50
N GLU A 11 14.90 -20.81 -4.83
CA GLU A 11 14.17 -21.72 -3.98
C GLU A 11 13.93 -22.97 -4.82
N ASP A 12 14.35 -24.12 -4.33
CA ASP A 12 14.22 -25.37 -5.09
C ASP A 12 12.79 -25.90 -5.00
N PRO A 13 11.96 -25.77 -6.05
CA PRO A 13 10.53 -26.07 -5.99
C PRO A 13 10.22 -27.56 -5.84
N ALA A 14 11.20 -28.44 -6.03
CA ALA A 14 11.04 -29.87 -5.74
C ALA A 14 10.70 -30.10 -4.25
N LEU A 15 11.18 -29.22 -3.38
CA LEU A 15 10.94 -29.31 -1.95
C LEU A 15 9.51 -28.89 -1.59
N GLU A 16 8.98 -27.84 -2.22
CA GLU A 16 7.58 -27.45 -2.07
C GLU A 16 6.62 -28.50 -2.64
N ILE A 17 6.97 -29.10 -3.79
CA ILE A 17 6.18 -30.19 -4.37
C ILE A 17 6.10 -31.37 -3.39
N ASP A 18 7.23 -31.78 -2.81
CA ASP A 18 7.28 -32.87 -1.83
C ASP A 18 6.53 -32.52 -0.53
N ALA A 19 6.76 -31.33 0.01
CA ALA A 19 6.22 -30.92 1.30
C ALA A 19 4.72 -30.64 1.25
N LEU A 20 4.22 -30.01 0.19
CA LEU A 20 2.79 -29.73 0.03
C LEU A 20 2.04 -30.93 -0.52
N ALA A 21 2.67 -31.76 -1.37
CA ALA A 21 2.05 -32.95 -1.99
C ALA A 21 0.63 -32.66 -2.50
N ALA A 22 0.47 -31.56 -3.23
CA ALA A 22 -0.83 -31.04 -3.68
C ALA A 22 -1.40 -31.87 -4.83
N GLY A 23 -2.66 -32.26 -4.71
CA GLY A 23 -3.42 -33.03 -5.69
C GLY A 23 -4.22 -32.16 -6.67
N PRO A 24 -4.95 -32.79 -7.61
CA PRO A 24 -5.70 -32.12 -8.68
C PRO A 24 -6.91 -31.32 -8.20
N ASP A 25 -7.39 -31.55 -6.98
CA ASP A 25 -8.51 -30.82 -6.37
C ASP A 25 -8.03 -29.74 -5.38
N ASP A 26 -6.73 -29.70 -5.10
CA ASP A 26 -6.15 -28.82 -4.08
C ASP A 26 -5.94 -27.41 -4.62
N THR A 27 -6.22 -26.42 -3.77
CA THR A 27 -5.88 -25.02 -3.98
C THR A 27 -4.66 -24.64 -3.15
N VAL A 28 -3.60 -24.16 -3.81
CA VAL A 28 -2.37 -23.71 -3.18
C VAL A 28 -2.16 -22.22 -3.37
N VAL A 29 -1.97 -21.47 -2.29
CA VAL A 29 -1.59 -20.05 -2.34
C VAL A 29 -0.08 -19.91 -2.17
N VAL A 30 0.59 -19.25 -3.10
CA VAL A 30 2.05 -19.16 -3.18
C VAL A 30 2.51 -17.74 -3.47
N VAL A 31 3.65 -17.33 -2.93
CA VAL A 31 4.28 -16.06 -3.32
C VAL A 31 4.78 -16.17 -4.75
N SER A 32 4.37 -15.27 -5.65
CA SER A 32 4.73 -15.39 -7.07
C SER A 32 6.24 -15.35 -7.28
N SER A 33 6.90 -14.28 -6.82
CA SER A 33 8.35 -14.10 -6.98
C SER A 33 8.78 -14.33 -8.44
N GLY A 34 9.81 -15.13 -8.70
CA GLY A 34 10.19 -15.51 -10.07
C GLY A 34 9.24 -16.50 -10.77
N GLY A 35 8.14 -16.92 -10.17
CA GLY A 35 7.14 -17.86 -10.73
C GLY A 35 7.57 -19.33 -10.77
N CYS A 36 8.81 -19.68 -10.40
CA CYS A 36 9.30 -21.05 -10.55
C CYS A 36 8.55 -22.03 -9.64
N THR A 37 8.27 -21.66 -8.40
CA THR A 37 7.50 -22.50 -7.45
C THR A 37 6.07 -22.68 -7.90
N ALA A 38 5.37 -21.59 -8.21
CA ALA A 38 3.98 -21.62 -8.67
C ALA A 38 3.78 -22.51 -9.90
N LEU A 39 4.62 -22.31 -10.94
CA LEU A 39 4.54 -23.12 -12.16
C LEU A 39 4.96 -24.57 -11.93
N SER A 40 5.90 -24.83 -11.03
CA SER A 40 6.33 -26.20 -10.74
C SER A 40 5.26 -26.98 -9.97
N LEU A 41 4.54 -26.34 -9.05
CA LEU A 41 3.41 -26.96 -8.35
C LEU A 41 2.27 -27.32 -9.32
N LEU A 42 1.94 -26.41 -10.25
CA LEU A 42 0.96 -26.71 -11.30
C LEU A 42 1.40 -27.85 -12.22
N ALA A 43 2.67 -27.84 -12.63
CA ALA A 43 3.27 -28.89 -13.47
C ALA A 43 3.26 -30.26 -12.77
N ALA A 44 3.40 -30.27 -11.43
CA ALA A 44 3.35 -31.47 -10.61
C ALA A 44 1.93 -31.98 -10.32
N GLY A 45 0.88 -31.27 -10.76
CA GLY A 45 -0.50 -31.72 -10.68
C GLY A 45 -1.41 -31.00 -9.69
N ALA A 46 -0.93 -29.92 -9.03
CA ALA A 46 -1.79 -29.12 -8.15
C ALA A 46 -3.00 -28.55 -8.90
N GLY A 47 -4.21 -28.69 -8.36
CA GLY A 47 -5.45 -28.28 -9.01
C GLY A 47 -5.46 -26.81 -9.41
N HIS A 48 -5.43 -25.94 -8.40
CA HIS A 48 -5.37 -24.50 -8.56
C HIS A 48 -4.17 -23.92 -7.81
N VAL A 49 -3.45 -23.00 -8.44
CA VAL A 49 -2.36 -22.26 -7.80
C VAL A 49 -2.65 -20.78 -7.90
N VAL A 50 -2.73 -20.12 -6.74
CA VAL A 50 -2.89 -18.68 -6.63
C VAL A 50 -1.55 -18.06 -6.29
N ALA A 51 -0.94 -17.38 -7.25
CA ALA A 51 0.34 -16.72 -7.08
C ALA A 51 0.13 -15.24 -6.75
N VAL A 52 0.59 -14.82 -5.57
CA VAL A 52 0.38 -13.47 -5.02
C VAL A 52 1.70 -12.71 -4.94
N ASP A 53 1.74 -11.47 -5.44
CA ASP A 53 2.92 -10.60 -5.34
C ASP A 53 2.54 -9.12 -5.22
N LEU A 54 3.28 -8.39 -4.39
CA LEU A 54 3.16 -6.93 -4.27
C LEU A 54 3.70 -6.19 -5.50
N ASN A 55 4.61 -6.83 -6.23
CA ASN A 55 5.23 -6.29 -7.42
C ASN A 55 4.62 -6.92 -8.67
N THR A 56 3.74 -6.17 -9.33
CA THR A 56 3.02 -6.61 -10.53
C THR A 56 3.95 -7.08 -11.66
N THR A 57 5.17 -6.52 -11.75
CA THR A 57 6.20 -6.96 -12.70
C THR A 57 6.58 -8.43 -12.53
N GLN A 58 6.53 -8.97 -11.32
CA GLN A 58 6.78 -10.39 -11.07
C GLN A 58 5.67 -11.26 -11.66
N ASN A 59 4.42 -10.85 -11.51
CA ASN A 59 3.28 -11.53 -12.13
C ASN A 59 3.36 -11.51 -13.66
N HIS A 60 3.80 -10.40 -14.27
CA HIS A 60 4.09 -10.35 -15.71
C HIS A 60 5.16 -11.36 -16.16
N LEU A 61 6.15 -11.67 -15.31
CA LEU A 61 7.14 -12.71 -15.57
C LEU A 61 6.54 -14.12 -15.49
N VAL A 62 5.70 -14.38 -14.49
CA VAL A 62 5.03 -15.69 -14.35
C VAL A 62 4.20 -15.97 -15.60
N GLU A 63 3.45 -14.98 -16.06
CA GLU A 63 2.63 -15.06 -17.28
C GLU A 63 3.47 -15.35 -18.53
N LEU A 64 4.59 -14.65 -18.71
CA LEU A 64 5.51 -14.89 -19.82
C LEU A 64 6.10 -16.31 -19.80
N LYS A 65 6.48 -16.80 -18.61
CA LYS A 65 7.00 -18.15 -18.44
C LYS A 65 5.95 -19.20 -18.75
N LEU A 66 4.72 -19.02 -18.25
CA LEU A 66 3.60 -19.90 -18.55
C LEU A 66 3.36 -19.97 -20.06
N ALA A 67 3.24 -18.81 -20.73
CA ALA A 67 3.04 -18.76 -22.17
C ALA A 67 4.18 -19.44 -22.94
N ALA A 68 5.43 -19.27 -22.50
CA ALA A 68 6.58 -19.91 -23.13
C ALA A 68 6.51 -21.44 -23.03
N VAL A 69 6.20 -21.99 -21.85
CA VAL A 69 6.19 -23.45 -21.65
C VAL A 69 4.95 -24.13 -22.22
N THR A 70 3.84 -23.41 -22.40
CA THR A 70 2.61 -23.96 -22.98
C THR A 70 2.57 -23.90 -24.50
N HIS A 71 3.29 -22.95 -25.13
CA HIS A 71 3.19 -22.70 -26.57
C HIS A 71 4.49 -22.87 -27.37
N LEU A 72 5.61 -23.13 -26.69
CA LEU A 72 6.87 -23.51 -27.33
C LEU A 72 7.18 -24.97 -27.01
N SER A 73 8.04 -25.61 -27.81
CA SER A 73 8.62 -26.89 -27.38
C SER A 73 9.48 -26.68 -26.14
N ALA A 74 9.69 -27.74 -25.34
CA ALA A 74 10.51 -27.65 -24.12
C ALA A 74 11.90 -27.03 -24.39
N GLU A 75 12.57 -27.43 -25.48
CA GLU A 75 13.85 -26.84 -25.85
C GLU A 75 13.75 -25.36 -26.23
N GLU A 76 12.72 -24.99 -26.99
CA GLU A 76 12.48 -23.60 -27.37
C GLU A 76 12.15 -22.72 -26.16
N ALA A 77 11.39 -23.23 -25.19
CA ALA A 77 11.06 -22.51 -23.96
C ALA A 77 12.31 -22.24 -23.12
N VAL A 78 13.14 -23.26 -22.87
CA VAL A 78 14.41 -23.12 -22.12
C VAL A 78 15.34 -22.13 -22.82
N ALA A 79 15.48 -22.26 -24.15
CA ALA A 79 16.31 -21.37 -24.95
C ALA A 79 15.76 -19.94 -24.96
N PHE A 80 14.45 -19.75 -25.11
CA PHE A 80 13.77 -18.44 -25.09
C PHE A 80 13.98 -17.71 -23.77
N LEU A 81 13.78 -18.41 -22.64
CA LEU A 81 13.87 -17.81 -21.31
C LEU A 81 15.30 -17.45 -20.91
N GLY A 82 16.32 -18.12 -21.48
CA GLY A 82 17.72 -17.84 -21.13
C GLY A 82 18.47 -19.00 -20.49
N GLY A 83 17.83 -20.16 -20.35
CA GLY A 83 18.47 -21.36 -19.81
C GLY A 83 19.49 -21.96 -20.78
N TRP A 84 19.28 -21.81 -22.10
CA TRP A 84 20.19 -22.26 -23.14
C TRP A 84 20.51 -21.17 -24.18
N PRO A 85 21.59 -21.34 -24.97
CA PRO A 85 21.94 -20.40 -26.04
C PRO A 85 20.87 -20.28 -27.11
N ALA A 86 20.58 -19.06 -27.53
CA ALA A 86 19.74 -18.75 -28.68
C ALA A 86 20.13 -17.39 -29.25
N ALA A 87 19.97 -17.23 -30.57
CA ALA A 87 20.13 -15.95 -31.22
C ALA A 87 19.09 -14.93 -30.69
N ARG A 88 19.49 -13.66 -30.57
CA ARG A 88 18.60 -12.58 -30.10
C ARG A 88 17.33 -12.47 -30.94
N SER A 89 17.50 -12.54 -32.27
CA SER A 89 16.39 -12.53 -33.23
C SER A 89 15.42 -13.70 -33.03
N ARG A 90 15.92 -14.89 -32.70
CA ARG A 90 15.08 -16.07 -32.41
C ARG A 90 14.26 -15.87 -31.15
N ARG A 91 14.86 -15.34 -30.07
CA ARG A 91 14.11 -15.02 -28.84
C ARG A 91 13.03 -13.98 -29.08
N TRP A 92 13.34 -12.94 -29.85
CA TRP A 92 12.36 -11.92 -30.22
C TRP A 92 11.20 -12.50 -31.05
N SER A 93 11.51 -13.34 -32.04
CA SER A 93 10.50 -14.06 -32.83
C SER A 93 9.61 -14.95 -31.96
N HIS A 94 10.19 -15.67 -30.98
CA HIS A 94 9.41 -16.44 -30.02
C HIS A 94 8.48 -15.56 -29.20
N TYR A 95 8.96 -14.43 -28.67
CA TYR A 95 8.11 -13.47 -27.97
C TYR A 95 6.97 -12.96 -28.86
N GLN A 96 7.23 -12.62 -30.12
CA GLN A 96 6.18 -12.16 -31.04
C GLN A 96 5.04 -13.19 -31.21
N ARG A 97 5.36 -14.50 -31.18
CA ARG A 97 4.34 -15.57 -31.21
C ARG A 97 3.55 -15.69 -29.90
N LEU A 98 4.18 -15.33 -28.77
CA LEU A 98 3.57 -15.40 -27.43
C LEU A 98 2.80 -14.14 -27.05
N ARG A 99 3.13 -13.00 -27.68
CA ARG A 99 2.67 -11.66 -27.32
C ARG A 99 1.16 -11.57 -27.12
N ASP A 100 0.38 -12.18 -28.01
CA ASP A 100 -1.08 -12.10 -27.97
C ASP A 100 -1.73 -13.07 -26.98
N ARG A 101 -0.94 -13.95 -26.37
CA ARG A 101 -1.36 -14.79 -25.24
C ARG A 101 -1.22 -14.09 -23.89
N LEU A 102 -0.55 -12.94 -23.87
CA LEU A 102 -0.37 -12.15 -22.66
C LEU A 102 -1.54 -11.17 -22.47
N THR A 103 -1.88 -10.93 -21.20
CA THR A 103 -2.75 -9.87 -20.74
C THR A 103 -2.25 -8.51 -21.23
N PRO A 104 -3.13 -7.52 -21.45
CA PRO A 104 -2.72 -6.21 -21.94
C PRO A 104 -1.61 -5.54 -21.09
N PRO A 105 -1.65 -5.58 -19.74
CA PRO A 105 -0.57 -5.03 -18.91
C PRO A 105 0.77 -5.75 -19.11
N ALA A 106 0.79 -7.09 -19.05
CA ALA A 106 2.02 -7.86 -19.24
C ALA A 106 2.61 -7.66 -20.63
N ARG A 107 1.78 -7.58 -21.67
CA ARG A 107 2.18 -7.29 -23.05
C ARG A 107 2.85 -5.92 -23.16
N ALA A 108 2.20 -4.87 -22.62
CA ALA A 108 2.75 -3.52 -22.65
C ALA A 108 4.10 -3.45 -21.93
N TYR A 109 4.23 -4.15 -20.79
CA TYR A 109 5.49 -4.28 -20.09
C TYR A 109 6.56 -4.94 -20.97
N TRP A 110 6.31 -6.12 -21.52
CA TRP A 110 7.34 -6.86 -22.28
C TRP A 110 7.70 -6.22 -23.62
N ASP A 111 6.77 -5.53 -24.28
CA ASP A 111 7.04 -4.72 -25.48
C ASP A 111 8.06 -3.61 -25.19
N ALA A 112 7.96 -2.96 -24.03
CA ALA A 112 8.91 -1.96 -23.58
C ALA A 112 10.27 -2.56 -23.15
N HIS A 113 10.34 -3.87 -22.89
CA HIS A 113 11.52 -4.56 -22.35
C HIS A 113 12.19 -5.52 -23.36
N ARG A 114 12.13 -5.21 -24.66
CA ARG A 114 12.75 -6.00 -25.74
C ARG A 114 14.19 -6.47 -25.47
N ARG A 115 15.05 -5.61 -24.91
CA ARG A 115 16.45 -5.96 -24.60
C ARG A 115 16.56 -7.10 -23.58
N SER A 116 15.64 -7.18 -22.62
CA SER A 116 15.60 -8.26 -21.63
C SER A 116 15.21 -9.59 -22.30
N LEU A 117 14.21 -9.56 -23.18
CA LEU A 117 13.77 -10.73 -23.96
C LEU A 117 14.87 -11.25 -24.89
N GLU A 118 15.51 -10.37 -25.65
CA GLU A 118 16.58 -10.72 -26.58
C GLU A 118 17.82 -11.30 -25.90
N ARG A 119 18.09 -10.92 -24.65
CA ARG A 119 19.20 -11.47 -23.86
C ARG A 119 18.83 -12.73 -23.07
N GLY A 120 17.54 -12.99 -22.90
CA GLY A 120 16.99 -14.01 -22.01
C GLY A 120 16.56 -13.43 -20.69
N VAL A 121 15.27 -13.57 -20.39
CA VAL A 121 14.63 -12.98 -19.23
C VAL A 121 15.19 -13.50 -17.91
N LEU A 122 15.66 -14.75 -17.86
CA LEU A 122 16.25 -15.35 -16.66
C LEU A 122 17.48 -14.62 -16.13
N GLY A 123 18.14 -13.77 -16.92
CA GLY A 123 19.25 -12.91 -16.47
C GLY A 123 18.86 -11.46 -16.19
N ALA A 124 17.58 -11.11 -16.29
CA ALA A 124 17.13 -9.72 -16.29
C ALA A 124 16.88 -9.13 -14.89
N GLY A 125 16.66 -9.97 -13.87
CA GLY A 125 16.31 -9.54 -12.52
C GLY A 125 17.46 -8.88 -11.76
N VAL A 126 17.11 -8.07 -10.75
CA VAL A 126 18.09 -7.39 -9.89
C VAL A 126 19.01 -8.41 -9.20
N SER A 127 18.43 -9.49 -8.67
CA SER A 127 19.19 -10.57 -8.01
C SER A 127 20.16 -11.24 -8.99
N GLU A 128 19.74 -11.56 -10.21
CA GLU A 128 20.60 -12.23 -11.19
C GLU A 128 21.73 -11.35 -11.69
N ARG A 129 21.52 -10.04 -11.81
CA ARG A 129 22.61 -9.10 -12.12
C ARG A 129 23.66 -9.06 -11.01
N PHE A 130 23.22 -9.05 -9.75
CA PHE A 130 24.13 -9.10 -8.60
C PHE A 130 24.93 -10.40 -8.56
N ILE A 131 24.26 -11.55 -8.71
CA ILE A 131 24.91 -12.86 -8.83
C ILE A 131 25.91 -12.86 -10.00
N GLY A 132 25.55 -12.25 -11.13
CA GLY A 132 26.44 -12.11 -12.29
C GLY A 132 27.75 -11.40 -11.97
N VAL A 133 27.73 -10.35 -11.12
CA VAL A 133 28.94 -9.66 -10.65
C VAL A 133 29.80 -10.57 -9.78
N VAL A 134 29.18 -11.29 -8.82
CA VAL A 134 29.90 -12.24 -7.95
C VAL A 134 30.54 -13.35 -8.78
N MET A 135 29.83 -13.89 -9.77
CA MET A 135 30.31 -14.96 -10.64
C MET A 135 31.33 -14.48 -11.68
N ALA A 136 31.31 -13.21 -12.08
CA ALA A 136 32.38 -12.60 -12.86
C ALA A 136 33.67 -12.50 -12.03
N ALA A 137 33.60 -12.02 -10.79
CA ALA A 137 34.75 -11.97 -9.87
C ALA A 137 35.33 -13.37 -9.61
N LEU A 138 34.45 -14.36 -9.41
CA LEU A 138 34.84 -15.77 -9.25
C LEU A 138 35.67 -16.27 -10.44
N ARG A 139 35.20 -16.04 -11.67
CA ARG A 139 35.86 -16.52 -12.90
C ARG A 139 37.14 -15.76 -13.24
N LEU A 140 37.21 -14.46 -12.92
CA LEU A 140 38.36 -13.60 -13.26
C LEU A 140 39.50 -13.72 -12.25
N ALA A 141 39.19 -13.85 -10.95
CA ALA A 141 40.19 -13.70 -9.89
C ALA A 141 40.39 -14.95 -9.01
N ILE A 142 39.41 -15.87 -8.98
CA ILE A 142 39.36 -16.95 -7.97
C ILE A 142 39.62 -18.32 -8.61
N HIS A 143 38.84 -18.70 -9.63
CA HIS A 143 38.88 -20.03 -10.23
C HIS A 143 39.04 -19.96 -11.75
N PRO A 144 40.03 -20.67 -12.33
CA PRO A 144 40.16 -20.75 -13.78
C PRO A 144 38.98 -21.53 -14.39
N PRO A 145 38.62 -21.28 -15.66
CA PRO A 145 37.53 -21.99 -16.34
C PRO A 145 37.67 -23.51 -16.33
N SER A 146 38.90 -24.03 -16.35
CA SER A 146 39.17 -25.47 -16.26
C SER A 146 38.71 -26.09 -14.95
N ARG A 147 38.87 -25.38 -13.82
CA ARG A 147 38.41 -25.86 -12.50
C ARG A 147 36.90 -25.85 -12.39
N VAL A 148 36.25 -24.81 -12.91
CA VAL A 148 34.78 -24.73 -12.98
C VAL A 148 34.23 -25.90 -13.80
N ARG A 149 34.81 -26.20 -14.97
CA ARG A 149 34.40 -27.37 -15.77
C ARG A 149 34.57 -28.69 -15.03
N ARG A 150 35.68 -28.87 -14.29
CA ARG A 150 35.92 -30.09 -13.50
C ARG A 150 34.91 -30.26 -12.36
N LEU A 151 34.56 -29.19 -11.65
CA LEU A 151 33.50 -29.21 -10.64
C LEU A 151 32.18 -29.67 -11.27
N LEU A 152 31.76 -29.03 -12.36
CA LEU A 152 30.50 -29.36 -13.04
C LEU A 152 30.49 -30.74 -13.72
N ALA A 153 31.64 -31.38 -13.85
CA ALA A 153 31.79 -32.73 -14.40
C ALA A 153 31.89 -33.82 -13.32
N CYS A 154 31.91 -33.46 -12.03
CA CYS A 154 31.89 -34.44 -10.93
C CYS A 154 30.59 -35.25 -10.97
N THR A 155 30.72 -36.57 -10.86
CA THR A 155 29.57 -37.50 -10.90
C THR A 155 29.24 -38.07 -9.52
N THR A 156 30.17 -37.96 -8.57
CA THR A 156 30.00 -38.43 -7.19
C THR A 156 30.28 -37.32 -6.17
N LEU A 157 29.66 -37.42 -4.99
CA LEU A 157 29.92 -36.48 -3.89
C LEU A 157 31.38 -36.55 -3.41
N ASP A 158 32.03 -37.71 -3.48
CA ASP A 158 33.42 -37.85 -3.03
C ASP A 158 34.39 -37.15 -3.99
N GLU A 159 34.17 -37.21 -5.30
CA GLU A 159 34.93 -36.41 -6.28
C GLU A 159 34.76 -34.92 -6.01
N GLN A 160 33.51 -34.49 -5.78
CA GLN A 160 33.17 -33.11 -5.48
C GLN A 160 33.86 -32.63 -4.20
N ARG A 161 33.80 -33.40 -3.11
CA ARG A 161 34.46 -33.09 -1.83
C ARG A 161 35.97 -32.99 -1.97
N ARG A 162 36.59 -33.96 -2.64
CA ARG A 162 38.03 -33.93 -2.94
C ARG A 162 38.42 -32.68 -3.71
N LEU A 163 37.68 -32.33 -4.77
CA LEU A 163 37.94 -31.11 -5.54
C LEU A 163 37.73 -29.84 -4.69
N TYR A 164 36.70 -29.82 -3.85
CA TYR A 164 36.42 -28.69 -2.98
C TYR A 164 37.56 -28.42 -1.99
N GLU A 165 38.00 -29.48 -1.31
CA GLU A 165 39.05 -29.42 -0.28
C GLU A 165 40.42 -29.09 -0.86
N THR A 166 40.79 -29.74 -1.95
CA THR A 166 42.15 -29.61 -2.54
C THR A 166 42.31 -28.38 -3.42
N GLU A 167 41.26 -27.94 -4.12
CA GLU A 167 41.39 -26.93 -5.19
C GLU A 167 40.42 -25.75 -5.12
N TRP A 168 39.25 -25.91 -4.48
CA TRP A 168 38.22 -24.87 -4.45
C TRP A 168 38.34 -23.94 -3.24
N ASN A 169 38.52 -24.48 -2.03
CA ASN A 169 38.49 -23.74 -0.76
C ASN A 169 39.76 -22.89 -0.46
N THR A 170 40.18 -22.12 -1.46
CA THR A 170 41.36 -21.26 -1.43
C THR A 170 41.18 -20.04 -0.54
N ARG A 171 42.28 -19.34 -0.21
CA ARG A 171 42.23 -18.03 0.48
C ARG A 171 41.44 -16.99 -0.32
N ARG A 172 41.58 -17.00 -1.65
CA ARG A 172 40.85 -16.10 -2.57
C ARG A 172 39.34 -16.38 -2.54
N TRP A 173 38.93 -17.66 -2.56
CA TRP A 173 37.53 -18.07 -2.39
C TRP A 173 36.95 -17.55 -1.08
N ARG A 174 37.66 -17.73 0.04
CA ARG A 174 37.22 -17.22 1.34
C ARG A 174 37.14 -15.69 1.41
N LEU A 175 38.02 -14.98 0.69
CA LEU A 175 38.04 -13.52 0.63
C LEU A 175 36.84 -12.97 -0.17
N LEU A 176 36.42 -13.65 -1.24
CA LEU A 176 35.27 -13.27 -2.07
C LEU A 176 34.02 -12.98 -1.22
N PHE A 177 33.69 -13.88 -0.29
CA PHE A 177 32.53 -13.72 0.60
C PHE A 177 32.65 -12.50 1.50
N ARG A 178 33.85 -12.24 2.04
CA ARG A 178 34.07 -11.08 2.92
C ARG A 178 33.91 -9.76 2.17
N VAL A 179 34.33 -9.72 0.91
CA VAL A 179 34.33 -8.49 0.09
C VAL A 179 32.97 -8.25 -0.57
N LEU A 180 32.34 -9.27 -1.17
CA LEU A 180 31.13 -9.08 -1.98
C LEU A 180 29.83 -9.56 -1.31
N LEU A 181 29.90 -10.49 -0.37
CA LEU A 181 28.72 -11.07 0.29
C LEU A 181 28.64 -10.63 1.76
N ASN A 182 28.77 -9.31 1.99
CA ASN A 182 28.59 -8.66 3.28
C ASN A 182 27.37 -7.72 3.27
N ARG A 183 26.88 -7.34 4.45
CA ARG A 183 25.68 -6.53 4.64
C ARG A 183 25.74 -5.18 3.91
N ALA A 184 26.90 -4.52 3.86
CA ALA A 184 27.03 -3.22 3.20
C ALA A 184 26.80 -3.33 1.68
N VAL A 185 27.33 -4.37 1.05
CA VAL A 185 27.08 -4.63 -0.38
C VAL A 185 25.63 -5.03 -0.62
N PHE A 186 25.06 -5.86 0.24
CA PHE A 186 23.67 -6.31 0.13
C PHE A 186 22.64 -5.17 0.26
N ARG A 187 22.93 -4.11 1.05
CA ARG A 187 22.10 -2.89 1.16
C ARG A 187 21.96 -2.12 -0.15
N HIS A 188 22.85 -2.32 -1.12
CA HIS A 188 22.72 -1.70 -2.44
C HIS A 188 21.81 -2.49 -3.40
N THR A 189 21.48 -3.74 -3.05
CA THR A 189 20.71 -4.66 -3.90
C THR A 189 19.30 -4.90 -3.33
N TYR A 190 19.17 -5.01 -2.02
CA TYR A 190 17.92 -5.25 -1.31
C TYR A 190 17.46 -3.99 -0.56
N ASP A 191 16.14 -3.82 -0.44
CA ASP A 191 15.54 -2.70 0.27
C ASP A 191 15.95 -2.67 1.76
N GLU A 192 16.04 -1.48 2.35
CA GLU A 192 16.37 -1.31 3.76
C GLU A 192 15.34 -2.00 4.67
N ALA A 193 14.08 -2.11 4.23
CA ALA A 193 13.02 -2.85 4.91
C ALA A 193 13.39 -4.31 5.21
N PHE A 194 14.08 -4.99 4.30
CA PHE A 194 14.53 -6.37 4.49
C PHE A 194 15.44 -6.51 5.72
N PHE A 195 16.27 -5.52 5.98
CA PHE A 195 17.29 -5.60 7.03
C PHE A 195 16.81 -5.13 8.41
N ARG A 196 15.55 -4.71 8.55
CA ARG A 196 15.02 -4.18 9.83
C ARG A 196 14.80 -5.29 10.86
N HIS A 197 14.33 -6.45 10.42
CA HIS A 197 13.91 -7.56 11.30
C HIS A 197 14.81 -8.78 11.19
N VAL A 198 15.76 -8.78 10.24
CA VAL A 198 16.78 -9.81 10.14
C VAL A 198 17.84 -9.55 11.20
N ASP A 199 18.07 -10.55 12.08
CA ASP A 199 19.20 -10.58 13.01
C ASP A 199 20.52 -10.25 12.30
N ASN A 200 21.60 -9.97 13.03
CA ASN A 200 22.88 -9.59 12.40
C ASN A 200 23.88 -10.77 12.31
N PRO A 201 23.61 -11.89 11.59
CA PRO A 201 24.60 -12.92 11.43
C PRO A 201 25.75 -12.42 10.58
N SER A 202 26.90 -13.09 10.64
CA SER A 202 27.98 -12.84 9.70
C SER A 202 27.54 -13.30 8.29
N PHE A 203 27.00 -12.38 7.48
CA PHE A 203 26.61 -12.60 6.07
C PHE A 203 27.70 -13.38 5.29
N PRO A 204 29.00 -13.00 5.36
CA PRO A 204 30.06 -13.76 4.69
C PRO A 204 30.17 -15.21 5.15
N ARG A 205 30.05 -15.46 6.46
CA ARG A 205 30.11 -16.83 7.01
C ARG A 205 28.88 -17.63 6.58
N HIS A 206 27.70 -17.03 6.67
CA HIS A 206 26.43 -17.64 6.30
C HIS A 206 26.44 -18.14 4.85
N PHE A 207 26.66 -17.25 3.88
CA PHE A 207 26.68 -17.64 2.46
C PHE A 207 27.83 -18.60 2.13
N ARG A 208 28.99 -18.47 2.79
CA ARG A 208 30.09 -19.43 2.60
C ARG A 208 29.72 -20.82 3.08
N THR A 209 29.03 -20.94 4.22
CA THR A 209 28.57 -22.23 4.74
C THR A 209 27.55 -22.87 3.80
N LEU A 210 26.59 -22.11 3.28
CA LEU A 210 25.62 -22.62 2.29
C LEU A 210 26.29 -23.04 0.98
N ALA A 211 27.21 -22.21 0.47
CA ALA A 211 27.97 -22.54 -0.73
C ALA A 211 28.84 -23.78 -0.52
N GLN A 212 29.51 -23.91 0.63
CA GLN A 212 30.27 -25.10 0.97
C GLN A 212 29.37 -26.33 0.96
N ARG A 213 28.27 -26.32 1.72
CA ARG A 213 27.33 -27.46 1.79
C ARG A 213 26.84 -27.87 0.40
N THR A 214 26.46 -26.89 -0.42
CA THR A 214 25.99 -27.17 -1.79
C THR A 214 27.08 -27.82 -2.63
N LEU A 215 28.32 -27.33 -2.52
CA LEU A 215 29.48 -27.82 -3.25
C LEU A 215 30.13 -29.05 -2.61
N THR A 216 29.58 -29.62 -1.54
CA THR A 216 30.13 -30.84 -0.90
C THR A 216 29.10 -31.94 -0.70
N ASP A 217 27.84 -31.59 -0.47
CA ASP A 217 26.81 -32.52 0.00
C ASP A 217 25.60 -32.63 -0.93
N VAL A 218 25.49 -31.74 -1.92
CA VAL A 218 24.43 -31.79 -2.94
C VAL A 218 25.04 -32.19 -4.29
N PRO A 219 24.47 -33.16 -5.03
CA PRO A 219 24.99 -33.56 -6.34
C PRO A 219 25.01 -32.39 -7.34
N ILE A 220 26.21 -31.99 -7.78
CA ILE A 220 26.36 -30.84 -8.68
C ILE A 220 25.83 -31.09 -10.08
N ALA A 221 25.92 -32.33 -10.56
CA ALA A 221 25.55 -32.73 -11.92
C ALA A 221 24.09 -32.34 -12.26
N THR A 222 23.18 -32.50 -11.30
CA THR A 222 21.75 -32.16 -11.43
C THR A 222 21.40 -30.79 -10.83
N ASN A 223 22.37 -30.07 -10.26
CA ASN A 223 22.12 -28.78 -9.62
C ASN A 223 22.09 -27.64 -10.65
N TYR A 224 20.93 -27.46 -11.27
CA TYR A 224 20.72 -26.44 -12.30
C TYR A 224 20.94 -25.00 -11.79
N PHE A 225 20.80 -24.72 -10.49
CA PHE A 225 21.10 -23.41 -9.92
C PHE A 225 22.60 -23.11 -10.03
N VAL A 226 23.46 -24.02 -9.58
CA VAL A 226 24.91 -23.81 -9.61
C VAL A 226 25.45 -23.78 -11.04
N HIS A 227 24.95 -24.67 -11.91
CA HIS A 227 25.27 -24.60 -13.34
C HIS A 227 24.92 -23.23 -13.94
N GLN A 228 23.73 -22.72 -13.65
CA GLN A 228 23.29 -21.43 -14.16
C GLN A 228 24.07 -20.27 -13.56
N MET A 229 24.41 -20.29 -12.26
CA MET A 229 25.26 -19.26 -11.66
C MET A 229 26.66 -19.22 -12.29
N LEU A 230 27.31 -20.37 -12.47
CA LEU A 230 28.69 -20.44 -12.95
C LEU A 230 28.81 -20.23 -14.46
N THR A 231 27.82 -20.68 -15.24
CA THR A 231 27.90 -20.69 -16.71
C THR A 231 26.86 -19.81 -17.42
N GLY A 232 25.85 -19.34 -16.68
CA GLY A 232 24.67 -18.67 -17.25
C GLY A 232 23.69 -19.62 -17.92
N ARG A 233 23.83 -20.94 -17.74
CA ARG A 233 23.06 -21.98 -18.48
C ARG A 233 22.68 -23.14 -17.58
N TYR A 234 21.55 -23.79 -17.89
CA TYR A 234 21.20 -25.08 -17.31
C TYR A 234 21.97 -26.23 -17.97
N PRO A 235 22.28 -27.31 -17.25
CA PRO A 235 22.87 -28.50 -17.85
C PRO A 235 21.92 -29.07 -18.92
N ARG A 236 22.47 -29.54 -20.04
CA ARG A 236 21.70 -30.10 -21.16
C ARG A 236 21.87 -31.61 -21.18
N GLY A 237 20.76 -32.34 -21.36
CA GLY A 237 20.77 -33.81 -21.41
C GLY A 237 20.99 -34.48 -20.04
N VAL A 238 20.79 -33.74 -18.94
CA VAL A 238 20.89 -34.25 -17.58
C VAL A 238 19.49 -34.27 -16.97
N GLU A 239 19.02 -35.46 -16.58
CA GLU A 239 17.76 -35.63 -15.88
C GLU A 239 17.77 -34.88 -14.53
N GLY A 240 16.68 -34.19 -14.20
CA GLY A 240 16.63 -33.29 -13.04
C GLY A 240 17.50 -32.03 -13.17
N GLY A 241 18.14 -31.81 -14.32
CA GLY A 241 18.99 -30.66 -14.64
C GLY A 241 18.23 -29.40 -15.08
N LEU A 242 16.91 -29.41 -15.00
CA LEU A 242 16.04 -28.26 -15.25
C LEU A 242 15.12 -28.03 -14.05
N PRO A 243 14.61 -26.81 -13.83
CA PRO A 243 13.53 -26.61 -12.89
C PRO A 243 12.29 -27.40 -13.35
N PRO A 244 11.46 -27.95 -12.45
CA PRO A 244 10.34 -28.85 -12.79
C PRO A 244 9.40 -28.30 -13.86
N TYR A 245 9.05 -27.00 -13.81
CA TYR A 245 8.19 -26.38 -14.82
C TYR A 245 8.79 -26.31 -16.25
N LEU A 246 10.10 -26.55 -16.41
CA LEU A 246 10.80 -26.67 -17.69
C LEU A 246 11.22 -28.11 -18.00
N ASP A 247 11.01 -29.04 -17.08
CA ASP A 247 11.34 -30.45 -17.30
C ASP A 247 10.37 -31.03 -18.34
N PRO A 248 10.85 -31.65 -19.44
CA PRO A 248 9.98 -32.25 -20.45
C PRO A 248 8.99 -33.27 -19.91
N ALA A 249 9.28 -33.93 -18.78
CA ALA A 249 8.38 -34.88 -18.14
C ALA A 249 7.21 -34.22 -17.39
N LEU A 250 7.41 -33.02 -16.82
CA LEU A 250 6.43 -32.33 -15.98
C LEU A 250 5.76 -31.15 -16.67
N ALA A 251 6.45 -30.46 -17.58
CA ALA A 251 5.93 -29.32 -18.32
C ALA A 251 4.58 -29.58 -19.03
N PRO A 252 4.29 -30.79 -19.57
CA PRO A 252 2.96 -31.09 -20.10
C PRO A 252 1.81 -30.93 -19.10
N GLY A 253 2.07 -31.07 -17.78
CA GLY A 253 1.09 -30.83 -16.72
C GLY A 253 0.59 -29.38 -16.62
N LEU A 254 1.25 -28.44 -17.31
CA LEU A 254 0.85 -27.05 -17.46
C LEU A 254 -0.16 -26.82 -18.60
N ALA A 255 -0.50 -27.86 -19.38
CA ALA A 255 -1.59 -27.79 -20.34
C ALA A 255 -2.91 -27.44 -19.59
N GLY A 256 -3.64 -26.42 -20.06
CA GLY A 256 -4.79 -25.86 -19.33
C GLY A 256 -4.44 -24.86 -18.21
N GLY A 257 -3.15 -24.57 -18.01
CA GLY A 257 -2.61 -23.67 -16.99
C GLY A 257 -3.28 -22.29 -16.87
N PRO A 258 -3.72 -21.60 -17.94
CA PRO A 258 -4.40 -20.29 -17.81
C PRO A 258 -5.69 -20.33 -16.98
N GLY A 259 -6.36 -21.48 -16.86
CA GLY A 259 -7.55 -21.64 -16.01
C GLY A 259 -7.24 -22.13 -14.59
N ARG A 260 -6.00 -22.59 -14.34
CA ARG A 260 -5.55 -23.17 -13.06
C ARG A 260 -4.60 -22.25 -12.29
N LEU A 261 -3.92 -21.33 -12.97
CA LEU A 261 -3.08 -20.29 -12.37
C LEU A 261 -3.88 -19.00 -12.21
N ILE A 262 -3.97 -18.49 -10.98
CA ILE A 262 -4.54 -17.18 -10.69
C ILE A 262 -3.40 -16.27 -10.23
N LEU A 263 -3.23 -15.12 -10.88
CA LEU A 263 -2.24 -14.11 -10.51
C LEU A 263 -2.93 -12.98 -9.73
N VAL A 264 -2.40 -12.64 -8.57
CA VAL A 264 -2.94 -11.59 -7.69
C VAL A 264 -1.87 -10.54 -7.45
N ASP A 265 -2.18 -9.31 -7.85
CA ASP A 265 -1.39 -8.12 -7.54
C ASP A 265 -1.80 -7.58 -6.17
N GLY A 266 -0.99 -7.82 -5.13
CA GLY A 266 -1.33 -7.41 -3.77
C GLY A 266 -0.48 -8.04 -2.67
N ALA A 267 -0.77 -7.67 -1.41
CA ALA A 267 -0.12 -8.29 -0.26
C ALA A 267 -0.68 -9.69 -0.02
N PHE A 268 0.20 -10.64 0.34
CA PHE A 268 -0.20 -12.03 0.60
C PHE A 268 -1.32 -12.14 1.66
N VAL A 269 -1.17 -11.43 2.79
CA VAL A 269 -2.17 -11.40 3.87
C VAL A 269 -3.49 -10.77 3.42
N ASP A 270 -3.45 -9.76 2.56
CA ASP A 270 -4.66 -9.09 2.07
C ASP A 270 -5.44 -9.99 1.09
N HIS A 271 -4.74 -10.80 0.30
CA HIS A 271 -5.38 -11.83 -0.51
C HIS A 271 -6.03 -12.91 0.37
N LEU A 272 -5.34 -13.42 1.39
CA LEU A 272 -5.96 -14.40 2.30
C LEU A 272 -7.22 -13.83 2.96
N ARG A 273 -7.22 -12.55 3.37
CA ARG A 273 -8.40 -11.87 3.92
C ARG A 273 -9.60 -11.84 2.97
N SER A 274 -9.38 -11.85 1.65
CA SER A 274 -10.46 -11.88 0.67
C SER A 274 -11.01 -13.28 0.42
N LEU A 275 -10.33 -14.33 0.90
CA LEU A 275 -10.78 -15.72 0.76
C LEU A 275 -11.76 -16.13 1.87
N PRO A 276 -12.73 -17.01 1.57
CA PRO A 276 -13.58 -17.63 2.56
C PRO A 276 -12.79 -18.42 3.61
N ASP A 277 -13.43 -18.73 4.74
CA ASP A 277 -12.88 -19.66 5.71
C ASP A 277 -12.77 -21.07 5.10
N ALA A 278 -11.76 -21.84 5.51
CA ALA A 278 -11.54 -23.23 5.06
C ALA A 278 -11.60 -23.43 3.52
N SER A 279 -10.89 -22.60 2.76
CA SER A 279 -10.87 -22.62 1.30
C SER A 279 -9.53 -22.99 0.66
N VAL A 280 -8.46 -23.20 1.44
CA VAL A 280 -7.09 -23.40 0.94
C VAL A 280 -6.48 -24.69 1.49
N ASP A 281 -5.84 -25.48 0.64
CA ASP A 281 -5.23 -26.79 0.98
C ASP A 281 -3.71 -26.69 1.20
N GLY A 282 -3.05 -25.70 0.59
CA GLY A 282 -1.61 -25.51 0.70
C GLY A 282 -1.17 -24.05 0.70
N PHE A 283 -0.11 -23.75 1.46
CA PHE A 283 0.49 -22.42 1.54
C PHE A 283 2.00 -22.51 1.31
N ALA A 284 2.53 -21.73 0.38
CA ALA A 284 3.97 -21.57 0.14
C ALA A 284 4.38 -20.10 0.30
N LEU A 285 4.84 -19.75 1.51
CA LEU A 285 5.08 -18.36 1.90
C LEU A 285 6.46 -17.81 1.47
N SER A 286 7.33 -18.63 0.87
CA SER A 286 8.73 -18.22 0.62
C SER A 286 9.34 -17.68 1.94
N ASN A 287 10.16 -16.62 1.90
CA ASN A 287 10.72 -15.97 3.08
C ASN A 287 9.99 -14.66 3.46
N ILE A 288 8.70 -14.50 3.10
CA ILE A 288 7.98 -13.23 3.35
C ILE A 288 7.96 -12.85 4.84
N CYS A 289 8.00 -13.81 5.76
CA CYS A 289 8.03 -13.55 7.20
C CYS A 289 9.29 -12.77 7.64
N GLU A 290 10.40 -12.80 6.89
CA GLU A 290 11.58 -11.98 7.20
C GLU A 290 11.38 -10.48 6.89
N TRP A 291 10.33 -10.15 6.13
CA TRP A 291 9.95 -8.78 5.79
C TRP A 291 8.92 -8.19 6.76
N LEU A 292 8.33 -9.04 7.60
CA LEU A 292 7.25 -8.70 8.52
C LEU A 292 7.79 -8.51 9.94
N ASP A 293 7.17 -7.63 10.71
CA ASP A 293 7.38 -7.59 12.15
C ASP A 293 6.59 -8.72 12.86
N THR A 294 6.69 -8.79 14.19
CA THR A 294 6.02 -9.83 14.99
C THR A 294 4.50 -9.77 14.88
N GLU A 295 3.91 -8.58 14.82
CA GLU A 295 2.45 -8.40 14.75
C GLU A 295 1.94 -8.78 13.36
N GLN A 296 2.61 -8.32 12.32
CA GLN A 296 2.31 -8.68 10.93
C GLN A 296 2.46 -10.17 10.66
N THR A 297 3.46 -10.82 11.28
CA THR A 297 3.62 -12.27 11.19
C THR A 297 2.48 -12.99 11.91
N ASP A 298 2.04 -12.51 13.08
CA ASP A 298 0.88 -13.08 13.78
C ASP A 298 -0.40 -12.94 12.94
N GLU A 299 -0.63 -11.78 12.32
CA GLU A 299 -1.76 -11.55 11.41
C GLU A 299 -1.74 -12.48 10.19
N LEU A 300 -0.57 -12.68 9.59
CA LEU A 300 -0.41 -13.61 8.47
C LEU A 300 -0.79 -15.03 8.88
N PHE A 301 -0.28 -15.52 10.02
CA PHE A 301 -0.59 -16.86 10.51
C PHE A 301 -2.07 -17.00 10.92
N ALA A 302 -2.69 -15.94 11.45
CA ALA A 302 -4.13 -15.93 11.73
C ALA A 302 -4.96 -16.17 10.46
N GLU A 303 -4.64 -15.47 9.38
CA GLU A 303 -5.35 -15.60 8.10
C GLU A 303 -5.01 -16.93 7.39
N VAL A 304 -3.79 -17.45 7.53
CA VAL A 304 -3.43 -18.80 7.09
C VAL A 304 -4.28 -19.86 7.79
N VAL A 305 -4.37 -19.80 9.13
CA VAL A 305 -5.18 -20.76 9.91
C VAL A 305 -6.66 -20.66 9.57
N ARG A 306 -7.20 -19.45 9.44
CA ARG A 306 -8.62 -19.24 9.10
C ARG A 306 -8.99 -19.80 7.72
N THR A 307 -8.15 -19.55 6.73
CA THR A 307 -8.41 -19.98 5.34
C THR A 307 -8.01 -21.43 5.09
N ALA A 308 -7.25 -22.06 5.99
CA ALA A 308 -6.83 -23.44 5.89
C ALA A 308 -8.00 -24.42 6.01
N ARG A 309 -8.10 -25.35 5.06
CA ARG A 309 -8.91 -26.56 5.21
C ARG A 309 -8.32 -27.50 6.27
N PRO A 310 -9.12 -28.36 6.88
CA PRO A 310 -8.60 -29.42 7.74
C PRO A 310 -7.53 -30.25 7.02
N GLY A 311 -6.33 -30.34 7.62
CA GLY A 311 -5.20 -31.06 7.02
C GLY A 311 -4.38 -30.26 6.01
N ALA A 312 -4.65 -28.96 5.84
CA ALA A 312 -3.85 -28.10 4.98
C ALA A 312 -2.38 -28.05 5.42
N ARG A 313 -1.51 -27.79 4.45
CA ARG A 313 -0.06 -27.82 4.63
C ARG A 313 0.53 -26.43 4.42
N LEU A 314 1.47 -26.06 5.27
CA LEU A 314 2.17 -24.78 5.18
C LEU A 314 3.66 -25.03 5.01
N VAL A 315 4.25 -24.32 4.06
CA VAL A 315 5.69 -24.29 3.83
C VAL A 315 6.16 -22.84 3.82
N PHE A 316 7.20 -22.55 4.60
CA PHE A 316 7.88 -21.26 4.56
C PHE A 316 9.40 -21.45 4.69
N ARG A 317 10.16 -20.44 4.26
CA ARG A 317 11.61 -20.48 4.16
C ARG A 317 12.24 -19.42 5.04
N ASN A 318 13.45 -19.73 5.52
CA ASN A 318 14.37 -18.70 5.99
C ASN A 318 15.53 -18.56 5.01
N PHE A 319 15.78 -17.32 4.61
CA PHE A 319 16.85 -16.95 3.72
C PHE A 319 18.11 -16.61 4.54
N VAL A 320 18.13 -15.46 5.21
CA VAL A 320 19.24 -15.08 6.12
C VAL A 320 18.77 -14.93 7.56
N GLY A 321 17.50 -14.58 7.77
CA GLY A 321 16.88 -14.44 9.08
C GLY A 321 16.60 -15.79 9.75
N TRP A 322 15.79 -15.73 10.80
CA TRP A 322 15.24 -16.89 11.46
C TRP A 322 13.81 -16.58 11.91
N THR A 323 12.86 -17.33 11.37
CA THR A 323 11.46 -17.24 11.75
C THR A 323 11.01 -18.61 12.21
N GLU A 324 10.28 -18.65 13.31
CA GLU A 324 9.56 -19.84 13.76
C GLU A 324 8.05 -19.60 13.65
N VAL A 325 7.27 -20.68 13.69
CA VAL A 325 5.82 -20.56 13.93
C VAL A 325 5.61 -19.72 15.20
N PRO A 326 4.84 -18.61 15.14
CA PRO A 326 4.62 -17.75 16.29
C PRO A 326 4.05 -18.56 17.45
N THR A 327 4.48 -18.26 18.68
CA THR A 327 4.13 -19.05 19.88
C THR A 327 2.64 -19.33 20.01
N ARG A 328 1.80 -18.34 19.65
CA ARG A 328 0.34 -18.43 19.64
C ARG A 328 -0.20 -19.58 18.78
N TRP A 329 0.45 -19.92 17.68
CA TRP A 329 -0.05 -20.84 16.66
C TRP A 329 0.64 -22.21 16.71
N ARG A 330 1.54 -22.47 17.66
CA ARG A 330 2.36 -23.71 17.66
C ARG A 330 1.56 -25.00 17.83
N ASP A 331 0.43 -24.93 18.53
CA ASP A 331 -0.45 -26.09 18.73
C ASP A 331 -1.33 -26.33 17.49
N THR A 332 -1.62 -25.28 16.72
CA THR A 332 -2.45 -25.31 15.50
C THR A 332 -1.63 -25.59 14.24
N VAL A 333 -0.44 -25.00 14.15
CA VAL A 333 0.48 -25.06 13.02
C VAL A 333 1.71 -25.82 13.49
N VAL A 334 1.62 -27.14 13.39
CA VAL A 334 2.63 -28.05 13.91
C VAL A 334 3.73 -28.25 12.87
N GLU A 335 4.94 -27.82 13.21
CA GLU A 335 6.11 -27.99 12.35
C GLU A 335 6.70 -29.41 12.47
N ASP A 336 6.82 -30.10 11.34
CA ASP A 336 7.62 -31.31 11.20
C ASP A 336 9.10 -30.92 10.99
N ARG A 337 9.78 -30.62 12.10
CA ARG A 337 11.18 -30.16 12.09
C ARG A 337 12.12 -31.19 11.45
N GLY A 338 11.90 -32.48 11.70
CA GLY A 338 12.74 -33.54 11.12
C GLY A 338 12.64 -33.57 9.60
N ARG A 339 11.42 -33.49 9.05
CA ARG A 339 11.20 -33.40 7.60
C ARG A 339 11.75 -32.10 7.03
N GLY A 340 11.52 -30.97 7.69
CA GLY A 340 12.04 -29.66 7.28
C GLY A 340 13.57 -29.64 7.17
N GLU A 341 14.27 -30.20 8.17
CA GLU A 341 15.72 -30.34 8.16
C GLU A 341 16.21 -31.26 7.03
N ALA A 342 15.60 -32.45 6.88
CA ALA A 342 15.95 -33.39 5.81
C ALA A 342 15.82 -32.77 4.41
N LEU A 343 14.70 -32.10 4.13
CA LEU A 343 14.50 -31.39 2.87
C LEU A 343 15.46 -30.21 2.72
N SER A 344 15.70 -29.47 3.80
CA SER A 344 16.67 -28.37 3.82
C SER A 344 18.06 -28.86 3.41
N HIS A 345 18.48 -30.07 3.79
CA HIS A 345 19.77 -30.66 3.40
C HIS A 345 19.87 -30.96 1.89
N CYS A 346 18.75 -31.28 1.25
CA CYS A 346 18.68 -31.57 -0.18
C CYS A 346 18.49 -30.31 -1.06
N ASP A 347 18.24 -29.14 -0.47
CA ASP A 347 18.02 -27.90 -1.21
C ASP A 347 19.19 -27.56 -2.16
N ARG A 348 18.88 -27.47 -3.47
CA ARG A 348 19.86 -27.16 -4.53
C ARG A 348 20.14 -25.67 -4.71
N SER A 349 19.33 -24.77 -4.16
CA SER A 349 19.37 -23.31 -4.42
C SER A 349 20.64 -22.60 -3.94
N ALA A 350 21.37 -23.21 -3.01
CA ALA A 350 22.61 -22.71 -2.40
C ALA A 350 22.49 -21.42 -1.57
N VAL A 351 21.27 -20.94 -1.33
CA VAL A 351 21.05 -19.63 -0.70
C VAL A 351 20.05 -19.65 0.45
N GLN A 352 19.18 -20.66 0.52
CA GLN A 352 18.20 -20.79 1.60
C GLN A 352 18.83 -21.45 2.82
N ARG A 353 18.53 -20.90 4.01
CA ARG A 353 19.00 -21.43 5.30
C ARG A 353 18.18 -22.64 5.73
N ARG A 354 16.86 -22.57 5.57
CA ARG A 354 15.90 -23.52 6.12
C ARG A 354 14.61 -23.51 5.33
N LEU A 355 13.98 -24.68 5.25
CA LEU A 355 12.60 -24.90 4.91
C LEU A 355 11.87 -25.41 6.16
N ALA A 356 10.78 -24.74 6.54
CA ALA A 356 9.85 -25.22 7.55
C ALA A 356 8.67 -25.89 6.84
N VAL A 357 8.32 -27.10 7.30
CA VAL A 357 7.18 -27.86 6.79
C VAL A 357 6.21 -28.04 7.94
N CYS A 358 4.98 -27.56 7.77
CA CYS A 358 3.98 -27.52 8.82
C CYS A 358 2.68 -28.17 8.35
N ARG A 359 2.00 -28.81 9.30
CA ARG A 359 0.59 -29.20 9.15
C ARG A 359 -0.27 -28.23 9.95
N ILE A 360 -1.43 -27.89 9.39
CA ILE A 360 -2.40 -27.03 10.04
C ILE A 360 -3.56 -27.91 10.50
N ASP A 361 -3.88 -27.83 11.78
CA ASP A 361 -5.11 -28.35 12.36
C ASP A 361 -5.97 -27.18 12.86
N PRO A 362 -6.88 -26.65 12.01
CA PRO A 362 -7.72 -25.51 12.38
C PRO A 362 -8.62 -25.78 13.60
N ALA A 363 -8.89 -27.04 13.95
CA ALA A 363 -9.69 -27.37 15.13
C ALA A 363 -8.94 -27.11 16.44
N LEU A 364 -7.61 -27.09 16.38
CA LEU A 364 -6.72 -26.70 17.48
C LEU A 364 -6.34 -25.22 17.39
N ALA A 365 -7.00 -24.44 16.52
CA ALA A 365 -6.84 -23.00 16.56
C ALA A 365 -7.20 -22.55 17.98
N PRO A 366 -6.35 -21.75 18.66
CA PRO A 366 -6.79 -21.10 19.87
C PRO A 366 -8.11 -20.43 19.52
N ASP A 367 -9.14 -20.74 20.32
CA ASP A 367 -10.48 -20.18 20.18
C ASP A 367 -10.30 -18.72 19.76
N HIS A 368 -11.01 -18.26 18.73
CA HIS A 368 -10.86 -16.89 18.23
C HIS A 368 -11.30 -15.93 19.36
N GLY A 369 -10.45 -15.75 20.37
CA GLY A 369 -10.51 -14.79 21.44
C GLY A 369 -10.11 -13.42 20.89
N GLN A 370 -10.48 -13.14 19.64
CA GLN A 370 -11.18 -11.89 19.46
C GLN A 370 -12.48 -12.08 20.22
N ALA A 371 -12.49 -11.74 21.52
CA ALA A 371 -13.67 -11.12 22.08
C ALA A 371 -14.12 -10.15 20.98
N GLN A 372 -15.25 -10.45 20.33
CA GLN A 372 -15.72 -9.71 19.17
C GLN A 372 -15.60 -8.26 19.56
N LEU A 373 -14.64 -7.52 19.00
CA LEU A 373 -14.35 -6.18 19.50
C LEU A 373 -15.67 -5.44 19.28
N VAL A 374 -16.33 -5.07 20.38
CA VAL A 374 -17.60 -4.38 20.29
C VAL A 374 -17.28 -2.92 20.39
N ALA A 375 -17.60 -2.18 19.34
CA ALA A 375 -17.57 -0.73 19.42
C ALA A 375 -18.73 -0.27 20.29
N ARG A 376 -18.44 0.53 21.31
CA ARG A 376 -19.44 1.20 22.15
C ARG A 376 -19.52 2.67 21.81
N GLU A 377 -20.59 3.33 22.21
CA GLU A 377 -20.68 4.78 22.10
C GLU A 377 -19.71 5.45 23.08
N ALA A 378 -19.03 6.49 22.61
CA ALA A 378 -18.10 7.27 23.41
C ALA A 378 -18.85 8.15 24.41
N VAL A 379 -18.28 8.31 25.59
CA VAL A 379 -18.78 9.18 26.65
C VAL A 379 -17.80 10.33 26.89
N ALA A 380 -18.22 11.37 27.62
CA ALA A 380 -17.39 12.54 27.88
C ALA A 380 -16.03 12.20 28.54
N THR A 381 -15.98 11.15 29.36
CA THR A 381 -14.75 10.68 30.01
C THR A 381 -13.74 10.03 29.05
N ASP A 382 -14.14 9.70 27.81
CA ASP A 382 -13.23 9.19 26.78
C ASP A 382 -12.38 10.28 26.12
N ASN A 383 -12.66 11.57 26.37
CA ASN A 383 -12.03 12.70 25.69
C ASN A 383 -10.50 12.59 25.67
N ASP A 384 -9.86 12.41 26.83
CA ASP A 384 -8.39 12.37 26.92
C ASP A 384 -7.79 11.19 26.14
N ALA A 385 -8.44 10.02 26.17
CA ALA A 385 -8.00 8.87 25.38
C ALA A 385 -8.18 9.10 23.87
N LEU A 386 -9.23 9.78 23.45
CA LEU A 386 -9.46 10.16 22.05
C LEU A 386 -8.47 11.24 21.57
N LEU A 387 -8.08 12.17 22.43
CA LEU A 387 -6.99 13.12 22.16
C LEU A 387 -5.67 12.39 21.96
N ASP A 388 -5.32 11.47 22.85
CA ASP A 388 -4.11 10.64 22.74
C ASP A 388 -4.13 9.77 21.47
N LEU A 389 -5.29 9.20 21.12
CA LEU A 389 -5.49 8.44 19.89
C LEU A 389 -5.26 9.29 18.64
N ALA A 390 -5.79 10.52 18.60
CA ALA A 390 -5.58 11.46 17.50
C ALA A 390 -4.09 11.78 17.36
N ASP A 391 -3.40 12.06 18.49
CA ASP A 391 -1.97 12.35 18.53
C ASP A 391 -1.11 11.17 18.00
N ALA A 392 -1.58 9.92 18.21
CA ALA A 392 -0.90 8.69 17.81
C ALA A 392 -1.11 8.26 16.34
N CYS A 393 -1.94 8.98 15.57
CA CYS A 393 -2.31 8.62 14.20
C CYS A 393 -1.80 9.63 13.15
N PRO A 394 -0.48 9.81 12.96
CA PRO A 394 0.04 10.76 11.97
C PRO A 394 -0.19 10.29 10.53
N MET A 395 -0.31 11.25 9.63
CA MET A 395 -0.18 11.07 8.18
C MET A 395 1.30 11.07 7.81
N GLU A 396 1.77 9.97 7.26
CA GLU A 396 3.16 9.82 6.82
C GLU A 396 3.36 10.36 5.40
N GLY A 397 4.51 11.01 5.18
CA GLY A 397 4.88 11.58 3.89
C GLY A 397 6.24 12.26 3.98
N ASP A 398 6.59 13.01 2.93
CA ASP A 398 7.81 13.82 2.90
C ASP A 398 7.85 14.86 4.05
N ILE A 399 6.68 15.37 4.44
CA ILE A 399 6.42 16.06 5.70
C ILE A 399 5.40 15.21 6.45
N GLY A 400 5.80 14.66 7.60
CA GLY A 400 4.87 13.98 8.49
C GLY A 400 3.99 15.01 9.19
N LEU A 401 2.68 14.81 9.16
CA LEU A 401 1.70 15.71 9.78
C LEU A 401 0.76 14.92 10.69
N CYS A 402 0.37 15.50 11.81
CA CYS A 402 -0.64 14.95 12.71
C CYS A 402 -1.70 16.02 12.99
N ILE A 403 -2.97 15.66 12.87
CA ILE A 403 -4.09 16.53 13.23
C ILE A 403 -4.45 16.24 14.68
N ARG A 404 -4.05 17.15 15.57
CA ARG A 404 -4.42 17.11 16.99
C ARG A 404 -5.80 17.72 17.18
N ARG A 405 -6.52 17.27 18.22
CA ARG A 405 -7.89 17.71 18.54
C ARG A 405 -7.99 18.39 19.92
N ARG A 406 -6.90 18.95 20.44
CA ARG A 406 -6.83 19.42 21.83
C ARG A 406 -7.51 20.78 21.99
N PRO A 407 -8.20 21.05 23.12
CA PRO A 407 -8.37 20.20 24.31
C PRO A 407 -9.62 19.30 24.28
N ASP A 408 -10.38 19.30 23.20
CA ASP A 408 -11.71 18.71 23.15
C ASP A 408 -11.91 17.97 21.82
N PHE A 409 -11.86 16.64 21.87
CA PHE A 409 -12.00 15.80 20.70
C PHE A 409 -13.35 15.99 20.01
N PHE A 410 -14.40 16.20 20.80
CA PHE A 410 -15.79 16.27 20.31
C PHE A 410 -16.17 17.63 19.73
N ALA A 411 -15.28 18.63 19.81
CA ALA A 411 -15.56 19.99 19.33
C ALA A 411 -16.00 20.04 17.86
N LEU A 412 -15.37 19.23 17.00
CA LEU A 412 -15.74 19.17 15.57
C LEU A 412 -17.05 18.45 15.33
N ASN A 413 -17.30 17.36 16.04
CA ASN A 413 -18.52 16.58 15.88
C ASN A 413 -19.77 17.44 16.13
N ARG A 414 -19.72 18.36 17.10
CA ARG A 414 -20.79 19.34 17.38
C ARG A 414 -21.07 20.31 16.23
N LEU A 415 -20.12 20.49 15.30
CA LEU A 415 -20.25 21.35 14.12
C LEU A 415 -20.75 20.60 12.90
N GLU A 416 -20.75 19.27 12.92
CA GLU A 416 -21.16 18.45 11.78
C GLU A 416 -22.67 18.28 11.67
N GLY A 417 -23.42 18.49 12.76
CA GLY A 417 -24.88 18.38 12.81
C GLY A 417 -25.41 18.38 14.25
N ASP A 418 -26.73 18.46 14.41
CA ASP A 418 -27.37 18.41 15.74
C ASP A 418 -27.42 16.98 16.33
N ARG A 419 -27.29 15.96 15.47
CA ARG A 419 -27.23 14.55 15.87
C ARG A 419 -25.95 13.93 15.36
N TRP A 420 -25.04 13.62 16.28
CA TRP A 420 -23.78 12.95 15.99
C TRP A 420 -23.47 11.91 17.06
N ARG A 421 -22.72 10.89 16.68
CA ARG A 421 -22.28 9.79 17.56
C ARG A 421 -20.83 9.46 17.27
N VAL A 422 -20.08 9.10 18.31
CA VAL A 422 -18.71 8.59 18.18
C VAL A 422 -18.69 7.17 18.72
N GLY A 423 -18.31 6.21 17.89
CA GLY A 423 -18.06 4.83 18.30
C GLY A 423 -16.59 4.68 18.71
N VAL A 424 -16.32 3.92 19.75
CA VAL A 424 -14.98 3.59 20.22
C VAL A 424 -14.81 2.10 20.45
N VAL A 425 -13.61 1.61 20.15
CA VAL A 425 -13.17 0.26 20.53
C VAL A 425 -12.13 0.41 21.62
N ASP A 426 -12.36 -0.22 22.77
CA ASP A 426 -11.42 -0.21 23.88
C ASP A 426 -10.29 -1.22 23.67
N GLY A 427 -9.09 -0.82 24.09
CA GLY A 427 -7.94 -1.70 24.20
C GLY A 427 -7.90 -2.45 25.53
N PRO A 428 -6.81 -3.20 25.80
CA PRO A 428 -6.65 -4.01 27.02
C PRO A 428 -6.82 -3.26 28.35
N GLU A 429 -6.58 -1.94 28.36
CA GLU A 429 -6.71 -1.08 29.55
C GLU A 429 -8.09 -0.42 29.68
N SER A 430 -9.11 -0.87 28.94
CA SER A 430 -10.43 -0.22 28.85
C SER A 430 -10.35 1.25 28.42
N ARG A 431 -9.33 1.60 27.62
CA ARG A 431 -9.15 2.91 27.01
C ARG A 431 -9.39 2.81 25.50
N PRO A 432 -10.08 3.78 24.88
CA PRO A 432 -10.26 3.83 23.43
C PRO A 432 -8.93 3.72 22.66
N VAL A 433 -8.83 2.70 21.80
CA VAL A 433 -7.71 2.50 20.85
C VAL A 433 -8.12 2.65 19.39
N GLY A 434 -9.40 2.88 19.14
CA GLY A 434 -9.92 3.26 17.83
C GLY A 434 -11.24 4.01 17.97
N CYS A 435 -11.56 4.85 16.99
CA CYS A 435 -12.81 5.58 16.93
C CYS A 435 -13.34 5.75 15.50
N VAL A 436 -14.62 6.07 15.40
CA VAL A 436 -15.31 6.51 14.17
C VAL A 436 -16.41 7.49 14.57
N ALA A 437 -16.63 8.51 13.76
CA ALA A 437 -17.71 9.47 13.98
C ALA A 437 -18.79 9.32 12.91
N THR A 438 -20.02 9.59 13.31
CA THR A 438 -21.18 9.69 12.42
C THR A 438 -21.98 10.93 12.76
N ALA A 439 -22.50 11.64 11.75
CA ALA A 439 -23.34 12.81 11.94
C ALA A 439 -24.46 12.87 10.91
N GLU A 440 -25.66 13.22 11.34
CA GLU A 440 -26.79 13.52 10.47
C GLU A 440 -26.64 14.96 9.92
N ARG A 441 -26.74 15.10 8.59
CA ARG A 441 -26.61 16.37 7.88
C ARG A 441 -27.84 16.63 7.04
N HIS A 442 -28.18 17.90 6.90
CA HIS A 442 -29.18 18.37 5.96
C HIS A 442 -28.48 19.10 4.81
N VAL A 443 -28.55 18.53 3.61
CA VAL A 443 -27.75 18.94 2.46
C VAL A 443 -28.59 19.03 1.18
N TYR A 444 -28.08 19.71 0.16
CA TYR A 444 -28.68 19.67 -1.18
C TYR A 444 -28.24 18.40 -1.91
N LEU A 445 -29.21 17.59 -2.34
CA LEU A 445 -29.04 16.49 -3.29
C LEU A 445 -29.92 16.78 -4.51
N ASP A 446 -29.29 16.83 -5.68
CA ASP A 446 -29.90 17.26 -6.94
C ASP A 446 -30.68 18.59 -6.83
N GLY A 447 -30.12 19.52 -6.05
CA GLY A 447 -30.72 20.83 -5.77
C GLY A 447 -31.90 20.81 -4.79
N ARG A 448 -32.23 19.66 -4.18
CA ARG A 448 -33.30 19.52 -3.19
C ARG A 448 -32.74 19.30 -1.78
N PRO A 449 -33.23 20.02 -0.77
CA PRO A 449 -32.91 19.72 0.64
C PRO A 449 -33.25 18.26 0.96
N SER A 450 -32.26 17.51 1.43
CA SER A 450 -32.35 16.08 1.70
C SER A 450 -31.47 15.72 2.92
N PRO A 451 -31.91 14.77 3.76
CA PRO A 451 -31.06 14.24 4.81
C PRO A 451 -29.93 13.38 4.23
N SER A 452 -28.78 13.35 4.91
CA SER A 452 -27.65 12.49 4.59
C SER A 452 -26.86 12.18 5.86
N MET A 453 -26.24 11.01 5.91
CA MET A 453 -25.26 10.68 6.95
C MET A 453 -23.86 11.05 6.49
N TYR A 454 -23.03 11.55 7.41
CA TYR A 454 -21.60 11.68 7.20
C TYR A 454 -20.86 10.74 8.14
N VAL A 455 -19.97 9.91 7.60
CA VAL A 455 -19.07 9.06 8.39
C VAL A 455 -17.65 9.60 8.26
N SER A 456 -17.03 9.87 9.41
CA SER A 456 -15.74 10.54 9.51
C SER A 456 -14.88 9.95 10.62
N ASP A 457 -13.66 10.48 10.76
CA ASP A 457 -12.77 10.20 11.88
C ASP A 457 -12.46 8.71 12.19
N LEU A 458 -12.57 7.82 11.20
CA LEU A 458 -12.13 6.43 11.37
C LEU A 458 -10.63 6.36 11.65
N LYS A 459 -10.27 6.08 12.89
CA LYS A 459 -8.89 6.01 13.39
C LYS A 459 -8.72 4.75 14.22
N VAL A 460 -7.58 4.09 14.02
CA VAL A 460 -7.14 2.97 14.87
C VAL A 460 -5.68 3.20 15.21
N HIS A 461 -5.39 3.17 16.50
CA HIS A 461 -4.05 3.32 17.04
C HIS A 461 -3.11 2.32 16.34
N PRO A 462 -1.90 2.73 15.89
CA PRO A 462 -1.02 1.88 15.09
C PRO A 462 -0.78 0.47 15.67
N ARG A 463 -0.58 0.35 16.99
CA ARG A 463 -0.38 -0.92 17.72
C ARG A 463 -1.60 -1.84 17.82
N HIS A 464 -2.76 -1.41 17.32
CA HIS A 464 -4.03 -2.14 17.39
C HIS A 464 -4.66 -2.33 16.00
N ARG A 465 -3.93 -1.98 14.92
CA ARG A 465 -4.38 -2.21 13.54
C ARG A 465 -4.33 -3.70 13.22
N GLY A 466 -5.14 -4.14 12.25
CA GLY A 466 -5.21 -5.55 11.81
C GLY A 466 -5.86 -6.54 12.80
N ARG A 467 -6.30 -6.07 13.98
CA ARG A 467 -6.93 -6.88 15.03
C ARG A 467 -8.47 -6.82 15.07
N GLY A 468 -9.12 -6.35 14.01
CA GLY A 468 -10.59 -6.26 13.92
C GLY A 468 -11.22 -4.96 14.46
N ALA A 469 -10.46 -4.05 15.08
CA ALA A 469 -11.01 -2.79 15.62
C ALA A 469 -11.69 -1.92 14.55
N ALA A 470 -11.12 -1.83 13.35
CA ALA A 470 -11.73 -1.09 12.25
C ALA A 470 -13.05 -1.73 11.77
N ASP A 471 -13.18 -3.06 11.86
CA ASP A 471 -14.40 -3.78 11.49
C ASP A 471 -15.52 -3.51 12.49
N ALA A 472 -15.20 -3.56 13.79
CA ALA A 472 -16.09 -3.19 14.87
C ALA A 472 -16.62 -1.75 14.74
N LEU A 473 -15.72 -0.81 14.46
CA LEU A 473 -16.07 0.60 14.23
C LEU A 473 -16.92 0.76 12.97
N THR A 474 -16.61 0.02 11.90
CA THR A 474 -17.43 0.03 10.67
C THR A 474 -18.85 -0.48 10.95
N ALA A 475 -18.99 -1.54 11.75
CA ALA A 475 -20.29 -2.07 12.15
C ALA A 475 -21.08 -1.06 13.00
N PHE A 476 -20.42 -0.36 13.93
CA PHE A 476 -21.04 0.73 14.69
C PHE A 476 -21.53 1.85 13.79
N ALA A 477 -20.70 2.33 12.86
CA ALA A 477 -21.08 3.39 11.94
C ALA A 477 -22.26 2.97 11.05
N ARG A 478 -22.27 1.73 10.57
CA ARG A 478 -23.39 1.16 9.81
C ARG A 478 -24.68 1.16 10.63
N GLN A 479 -24.63 0.70 11.88
CA GLN A 479 -25.79 0.69 12.75
C GLN A 479 -26.29 2.11 13.05
N ALA A 480 -25.39 3.05 13.32
CA ALA A 480 -25.76 4.45 13.54
C ALA A 480 -26.46 5.07 12.32
N CYS A 481 -26.05 4.71 11.10
CA CYS A 481 -26.73 5.16 9.87
C CYS A 481 -28.12 4.54 9.72
N LEU A 482 -28.28 3.26 10.05
CA LEU A 482 -29.60 2.59 10.05
C LEU A 482 -30.56 3.22 11.06
N ASP A 483 -30.08 3.48 12.28
CA ASP A 483 -30.87 4.06 13.37
C ASP A 483 -31.40 5.46 12.99
N ALA A 484 -30.62 6.25 12.25
CA ALA A 484 -30.97 7.62 11.89
C ALA A 484 -31.92 7.71 10.68
N GLY A 485 -31.74 6.86 9.66
CA GLY A 485 -32.34 7.10 8.34
C GLY A 485 -32.83 5.89 7.56
N GLY A 486 -32.68 4.67 8.10
CA GLY A 486 -33.00 3.43 7.40
C GLY A 486 -32.02 3.09 6.26
N GLU A 487 -32.32 2.02 5.51
CA GLU A 487 -31.39 1.41 4.55
C GLU A 487 -31.04 2.32 3.36
N GLY A 488 -31.96 3.17 2.93
CA GLY A 488 -31.82 4.06 1.77
C GLY A 488 -31.17 5.42 2.04
N MET A 489 -30.75 5.71 3.28
CA MET A 489 -30.15 6.99 3.63
C MET A 489 -28.76 7.14 2.96
N PRO A 490 -28.53 8.19 2.15
CA PRO A 490 -27.23 8.40 1.52
C PRO A 490 -26.17 8.72 2.57
N THR A 491 -25.13 7.89 2.61
CA THR A 491 -24.01 8.01 3.52
C THR A 491 -22.80 8.53 2.77
N PHE A 492 -22.39 9.77 3.07
CA PHE A 492 -21.24 10.46 2.51
C PHE A 492 -19.98 10.14 3.32
N LEU A 493 -18.87 9.87 2.63
CA LEU A 493 -17.56 9.62 3.24
C LEU A 493 -16.46 10.30 2.43
N THR A 494 -15.41 10.74 3.12
CA THR A 494 -14.21 11.32 2.51
C THR A 494 -12.98 10.49 2.85
N ILE A 495 -12.17 10.15 1.84
CA ILE A 495 -10.95 9.37 2.00
C ILE A 495 -9.80 10.15 1.39
N LEU A 496 -8.77 10.45 2.18
CA LEU A 496 -7.53 11.06 1.66
C LEU A 496 -6.92 10.17 0.56
N ALA A 497 -6.60 10.74 -0.60
CA ALA A 497 -6.02 9.98 -1.70
C ALA A 497 -4.69 9.34 -1.30
N GLY A 498 -4.49 8.06 -1.63
CA GLY A 498 -3.31 7.30 -1.22
C GLY A 498 -3.41 6.69 0.18
N ASN A 499 -4.55 6.81 0.86
CA ASN A 499 -4.84 6.08 2.10
C ASN A 499 -5.08 4.59 1.80
N ARG A 500 -3.98 3.86 1.58
CA ARG A 500 -3.98 2.41 1.28
C ARG A 500 -4.70 1.56 2.32
N ALA A 501 -4.76 2.00 3.58
CA ALA A 501 -5.49 1.30 4.61
C ALA A 501 -7.00 1.31 4.34
N MET A 502 -7.55 2.47 3.94
CA MET A 502 -8.95 2.58 3.54
C MET A 502 -9.21 1.98 2.16
N GLU A 503 -8.32 2.17 1.18
CA GLU A 503 -8.47 1.60 -0.17
C GLU A 503 -8.67 0.07 -0.14
N ARG A 504 -7.93 -0.64 0.73
CA ARG A 504 -8.10 -2.09 0.92
C ARG A 504 -9.45 -2.48 1.51
N ARG A 505 -10.04 -1.63 2.35
CA ARG A 505 -11.37 -1.87 2.95
C ARG A 505 -12.51 -1.66 1.96
N LEU A 506 -12.25 -1.01 0.81
CA LEU A 506 -13.25 -0.83 -0.25
C LEU A 506 -13.41 -2.07 -1.15
N GLN A 507 -12.56 -3.10 -1.03
CA GLN A 507 -12.47 -4.22 -1.98
C GLN A 507 -12.63 -5.63 -1.36
N GLY A 508 -13.36 -5.82 -0.25
CA GLY A 508 -13.45 -7.15 0.37
C GLY A 508 -14.74 -7.47 1.15
N PRO A 509 -14.94 -8.74 1.54
CA PRO A 509 -16.15 -9.23 2.22
C PRO A 509 -16.31 -8.71 3.66
N ARG A 510 -15.34 -7.97 4.19
CA ARG A 510 -15.36 -7.30 5.52
C ARG A 510 -15.47 -5.77 5.41
N GLY A 511 -15.79 -5.26 4.22
CA GLY A 511 -15.77 -3.82 3.88
C GLY A 511 -17.01 -3.02 4.29
N LEU A 512 -16.88 -1.69 4.19
CA LEU A 512 -18.04 -0.78 4.10
C LEU A 512 -18.95 -1.23 2.94
N PRO A 513 -20.26 -0.90 2.96
CA PRO A 513 -21.11 -1.11 1.77
C PRO A 513 -20.42 -0.52 0.54
N HIS A 514 -20.61 -1.13 -0.64
CA HIS A 514 -19.93 -0.72 -1.88
C HIS A 514 -19.89 0.81 -2.01
N LEU A 515 -18.70 1.39 -1.81
CA LEU A 515 -18.53 2.83 -1.83
C LEU A 515 -18.44 3.30 -3.28
N HIS A 516 -19.41 4.09 -3.72
CA HIS A 516 -19.39 4.68 -5.04
C HIS A 516 -18.65 6.00 -4.97
N ARG A 517 -17.47 6.07 -5.59
CA ARG A 517 -16.75 7.34 -5.74
C ARG A 517 -17.55 8.25 -6.66
N ILE A 518 -17.93 9.42 -6.15
CA ILE A 518 -18.73 10.41 -6.89
C ILE A 518 -17.92 11.64 -7.30
N ALA A 519 -16.85 11.97 -6.57
CA ALA A 519 -16.05 13.17 -6.85
C ALA A 519 -14.61 13.05 -6.34
N THR A 520 -13.79 14.00 -6.78
CA THR A 520 -12.46 14.26 -6.21
C THR A 520 -12.46 15.70 -5.71
N LEU A 521 -12.37 15.88 -4.40
CA LEU A 521 -12.17 17.18 -3.79
C LEU A 521 -10.67 17.47 -3.74
N ARG A 522 -10.26 18.67 -4.11
CA ARG A 522 -8.88 19.14 -4.04
C ARG A 522 -8.78 20.28 -3.05
N SER A 523 -8.02 20.05 -1.98
CA SER A 523 -7.61 21.07 -1.03
C SER A 523 -6.33 21.73 -1.52
N HIS A 524 -6.38 23.03 -1.80
CA HIS A 524 -5.24 23.84 -2.20
C HIS A 524 -4.68 24.59 -1.00
N SER A 525 -3.51 24.16 -0.50
CA SER A 525 -2.76 24.90 0.53
C SER A 525 -1.97 26.04 -0.11
N VAL A 526 -2.53 27.24 -0.09
CA VAL A 526 -1.99 28.45 -0.75
C VAL A 526 -0.93 29.12 0.12
N SER A 527 0.33 29.09 -0.30
CA SER A 527 1.47 29.61 0.46
C SER A 527 1.55 31.15 0.46
N LEU A 528 1.69 31.75 1.65
CA LEU A 528 1.69 33.21 1.86
C LEU A 528 3.10 33.82 1.73
N LEU A 529 3.65 33.87 0.50
CA LEU A 529 5.04 34.27 0.27
C LEU A 529 5.19 35.69 -0.28
N TRP A 530 4.61 35.96 -1.46
CA TRP A 530 4.77 37.23 -2.20
C TRP A 530 3.45 37.97 -2.30
N PRO A 531 3.43 39.31 -2.26
CA PRO A 531 2.20 40.08 -2.46
C PRO A 531 1.56 39.75 -3.81
N ARG A 532 0.24 39.76 -3.87
CA ARG A 532 -0.53 39.49 -5.08
C ARG A 532 -1.27 40.74 -5.51
N GLN A 533 -1.28 41.02 -6.81
CA GLN A 533 -2.11 42.09 -7.35
C GLN A 533 -3.58 41.64 -7.27
N PRO A 534 -4.48 42.47 -6.69
CA PRO A 534 -5.91 42.20 -6.74
C PRO A 534 -6.35 42.13 -8.21
N PRO A 535 -7.37 41.32 -8.53
CA PRO A 535 -7.92 41.30 -9.88
C PRO A 535 -8.37 42.70 -10.28
N SER A 536 -7.93 43.15 -11.45
CA SER A 536 -8.25 44.48 -12.00
C SER A 536 -9.65 44.45 -12.64
N GLY A 537 -10.60 45.16 -12.04
CA GLY A 537 -11.95 45.40 -12.59
C GLY A 537 -12.63 46.56 -11.83
N PRO A 538 -13.33 47.48 -12.51
CA PRO A 538 -13.87 48.70 -11.88
C PRO A 538 -15.06 48.47 -10.93
N ASP A 539 -15.68 47.28 -10.95
CA ASP A 539 -17.01 47.06 -10.36
C ASP A 539 -17.05 46.07 -9.19
N LEU A 540 -15.90 45.67 -8.63
CA LEU A 540 -15.84 44.67 -7.55
C LEU A 540 -15.07 45.20 -6.33
N ARG A 541 -15.76 45.28 -5.19
CA ARG A 541 -15.17 45.68 -3.90
C ARG A 541 -15.21 44.52 -2.92
N VAL A 542 -14.07 44.21 -2.30
CA VAL A 542 -13.99 43.23 -1.21
C VAL A 542 -13.96 43.95 0.12
N GLU A 543 -14.72 43.47 1.08
CA GLU A 543 -14.72 43.95 2.47
C GLU A 543 -14.83 42.81 3.48
N ARG A 544 -14.57 43.12 4.76
CA ARG A 544 -14.74 42.17 5.86
C ARG A 544 -16.19 42.14 6.31
N GLY A 545 -16.69 40.95 6.63
CA GLY A 545 -18.06 40.76 7.10
C GLY A 545 -18.32 41.36 8.47
N ARG A 546 -19.59 41.64 8.74
CA ARG A 546 -20.14 42.14 9.99
C ARG A 546 -21.32 41.26 10.40
N PRO A 547 -21.72 41.25 11.69
CA PRO A 547 -22.89 40.49 12.14
C PRO A 547 -24.17 40.79 11.33
N ASP A 548 -24.36 42.04 10.90
CA ASP A 548 -25.51 42.49 10.12
C ASP A 548 -25.52 41.90 8.69
N ASP A 549 -24.39 41.41 8.17
CA ASP A 549 -24.30 40.82 6.83
C ASP A 549 -24.81 39.37 6.78
N ILE A 550 -25.02 38.70 7.93
CA ILE A 550 -25.36 37.26 7.98
C ILE A 550 -26.66 36.95 7.24
N GLU A 551 -27.65 37.85 7.31
CA GLU A 551 -28.92 37.68 6.59
C GLU A 551 -28.71 37.68 5.08
N GLU A 552 -27.92 38.63 4.55
CA GLU A 552 -27.59 38.72 3.13
C GLU A 552 -26.72 37.52 2.68
N MET A 553 -25.77 37.08 3.52
CA MET A 553 -24.96 35.89 3.29
C MET A 553 -25.83 34.63 3.18
N ALA A 554 -26.78 34.44 4.11
CA ALA A 554 -27.70 33.30 4.07
C ALA A 554 -28.60 33.35 2.83
N ALA A 555 -29.12 34.53 2.46
CA ALA A 555 -29.92 34.69 1.25
C ALA A 555 -29.11 34.31 -0.01
N LEU A 556 -27.85 34.76 -0.13
CA LEU A 556 -27.00 34.36 -1.24
C LEU A 556 -26.71 32.85 -1.22
N TRP A 557 -26.41 32.28 -0.05
CA TRP A 557 -26.17 30.84 0.12
C TRP A 557 -27.32 30.00 -0.41
N GLN A 558 -28.57 30.37 -0.07
CA GLN A 558 -29.76 29.66 -0.54
C GLN A 558 -29.94 29.66 -2.05
N THR A 559 -29.38 30.66 -2.75
CA THR A 559 -29.41 30.72 -4.22
C THR A 559 -28.27 29.93 -4.87
N VAL A 560 -27.11 29.85 -4.22
CA VAL A 560 -25.88 29.26 -4.79
C VAL A 560 -25.71 27.79 -4.41
N ALA A 561 -25.97 27.43 -3.15
CA ALA A 561 -25.76 26.10 -2.60
C ALA A 561 -26.52 24.98 -3.33
N PRO A 562 -27.78 25.17 -3.82
CA PRO A 562 -28.49 24.13 -4.58
C PRO A 562 -27.78 23.68 -5.87
N ALA A 563 -26.82 24.46 -6.39
CA ALA A 563 -26.03 24.10 -7.56
C ALA A 563 -24.89 23.10 -7.25
N ARG A 564 -24.72 22.68 -5.99
CA ARG A 564 -23.68 21.74 -5.56
C ARG A 564 -24.26 20.59 -4.76
N GLN A 565 -23.77 19.38 -5.00
CA GLN A 565 -24.13 18.21 -4.20
C GLN A 565 -23.52 18.31 -2.81
N PHE A 566 -24.25 17.86 -1.79
CA PHE A 566 -23.81 17.82 -0.39
C PHE A 566 -23.51 19.19 0.25
N ALA A 567 -23.84 20.31 -0.41
CA ALA A 567 -23.77 21.62 0.23
C ALA A 567 -24.78 21.69 1.39
N PRO A 568 -24.39 22.17 2.59
CA PRO A 568 -25.30 22.26 3.72
C PRO A 568 -26.47 23.21 3.43
N VAL A 569 -27.65 22.87 3.94
CA VAL A 569 -28.83 23.72 3.85
C VAL A 569 -28.77 24.73 4.99
N HIS A 570 -28.58 26.01 4.65
CA HIS A 570 -28.56 27.10 5.62
C HIS A 570 -29.65 28.14 5.33
N ASP A 571 -30.32 28.55 6.40
CA ASP A 571 -31.06 29.79 6.53
C ASP A 571 -30.30 30.76 7.45
N THR A 572 -30.82 31.97 7.64
CA THR A 572 -30.19 32.99 8.48
C THR A 572 -29.91 32.48 9.89
N ALA A 573 -30.85 31.75 10.50
CA ALA A 573 -30.73 31.26 11.87
C ALA A 573 -29.72 30.12 12.02
N SER A 574 -29.67 29.20 11.06
CA SER A 574 -28.73 28.07 11.06
C SER A 574 -27.33 28.50 10.66
N LEU A 575 -27.18 29.46 9.73
CA LEU A 575 -25.87 30.05 9.40
C LEU A 575 -25.30 30.80 10.60
N ALA A 576 -26.09 31.68 11.23
CA ALA A 576 -25.67 32.42 12.43
C ALA A 576 -25.24 31.46 13.56
N ARG A 577 -26.05 30.42 13.81
CA ARG A 577 -25.78 29.41 14.83
C ARG A 577 -24.54 28.58 14.51
N TRP A 578 -24.29 28.27 13.24
CA TRP A 578 -23.09 27.55 12.84
C TRP A 578 -21.83 28.39 13.10
N ILE A 579 -21.85 29.68 12.74
CA ILE A 579 -20.76 30.63 13.01
C ILE A 579 -20.53 30.75 14.52
N ASP A 580 -21.58 30.96 15.30
CA ASP A 580 -21.51 31.10 16.77
C ASP A 580 -20.93 29.85 17.47
N ARG A 581 -21.27 28.66 16.98
CA ARG A 581 -20.75 27.40 17.53
C ARG A 581 -19.29 27.13 17.15
N ALA A 582 -18.78 27.71 16.06
CA ALA A 582 -17.46 27.43 15.51
C ALA A 582 -16.35 28.22 16.26
N PRO A 583 -15.52 27.58 17.10
CA PRO A 583 -14.55 28.31 17.89
C PRO A 583 -13.50 28.99 17.00
N GLY A 584 -13.24 30.27 17.23
CA GLY A 584 -12.28 31.03 16.41
C GLY A 584 -12.85 31.52 15.06
N LEU A 585 -14.17 31.44 14.87
CA LEU A 585 -14.86 32.01 13.73
C LEU A 585 -15.86 33.08 14.18
N ASP A 586 -15.88 34.20 13.49
CA ASP A 586 -16.92 35.23 13.61
C ASP A 586 -17.17 35.87 12.24
N ALA A 587 -18.13 36.80 12.16
CA ALA A 587 -18.47 37.46 10.89
C ALA A 587 -17.28 38.21 10.24
N SER A 588 -16.32 38.71 11.04
CA SER A 588 -15.15 39.44 10.54
C SER A 588 -14.11 38.53 9.87
N CYS A 589 -14.17 37.22 10.12
CA CYS A 589 -13.39 36.21 9.44
C CYS A 589 -13.82 36.02 7.97
N TYR A 590 -14.98 36.54 7.58
CA TYR A 590 -15.47 36.45 6.21
C TYR A 590 -14.96 37.59 5.33
N ARG A 591 -14.75 37.27 4.06
CA ARG A 591 -14.60 38.24 2.96
C ARG A 591 -15.86 38.24 2.14
N LEU A 592 -16.39 39.43 1.88
CA LEU A 592 -17.60 39.67 1.11
C LEU A 592 -17.22 40.47 -0.13
N ALA A 593 -17.64 40.00 -1.30
CA ALA A 593 -17.41 40.67 -2.57
C ALA A 593 -18.72 41.32 -3.01
N ARG A 594 -18.71 42.65 -3.15
CA ARG A 594 -19.87 43.45 -3.57
C ARG A 594 -19.66 44.01 -4.97
N GLY A 595 -20.74 44.06 -5.74
CA GLY A 595 -20.79 44.75 -7.03
C GLY A 595 -20.83 46.27 -6.88
N ALA A 596 -20.73 46.99 -8.00
CA ALA A 596 -20.88 48.45 -8.03
C ALA A 596 -22.26 48.93 -7.53
N ASP A 597 -23.28 48.09 -7.62
CA ASP A 597 -24.64 48.33 -7.10
C ASP A 597 -24.80 48.01 -5.60
N GLY A 598 -23.73 47.59 -4.93
CA GLY A 598 -23.71 47.25 -3.51
C GLY A 598 -24.19 45.84 -3.18
N ARG A 599 -24.68 45.08 -4.15
CA ARG A 599 -25.19 43.71 -3.93
C ARG A 599 -24.05 42.74 -3.63
N LEU A 600 -24.27 41.82 -2.69
CA LEU A 600 -23.35 40.72 -2.42
C LEU A 600 -23.29 39.72 -3.60
N LEU A 601 -22.11 39.56 -4.19
CA LEU A 601 -21.84 38.66 -5.31
C LEU A 601 -21.21 37.34 -4.87
N GLY A 602 -20.56 37.31 -3.70
CA GLY A 602 -19.96 36.11 -3.14
C GLY A 602 -19.30 36.36 -1.79
N PHE A 603 -19.11 35.28 -1.01
CA PHE A 603 -18.36 35.33 0.23
C PHE A 603 -17.58 34.04 0.51
N VAL A 604 -16.61 34.14 1.42
CA VAL A 604 -15.85 33.00 1.95
C VAL A 604 -15.31 33.34 3.35
N GLY A 605 -15.40 32.39 4.28
CA GLY A 605 -14.80 32.50 5.60
C GLY A 605 -13.37 31.97 5.61
N PHE A 606 -12.46 32.60 6.34
CA PHE A 606 -11.13 32.05 6.64
C PHE A 606 -11.04 31.78 8.14
N TRP A 607 -11.01 30.50 8.50
CA TRP A 607 -11.18 30.03 9.88
C TRP A 607 -9.85 29.59 10.50
N ASP A 608 -9.47 30.19 11.62
CA ASP A 608 -8.38 29.70 12.47
C ASP A 608 -8.91 28.66 13.47
N GLN A 609 -8.53 27.41 13.28
CA GLN A 609 -9.00 26.27 14.08
C GLN A 609 -8.04 25.90 15.22
N SER A 610 -6.93 26.64 15.40
CA SER A 610 -5.83 26.26 16.30
C SER A 610 -6.22 26.10 17.78
N SER A 611 -7.38 26.62 18.20
CA SER A 611 -7.91 26.45 19.56
C SER A 611 -8.43 25.05 19.87
N PHE A 612 -8.80 24.26 18.85
CA PHE A 612 -9.35 22.90 19.03
C PHE A 612 -8.86 21.87 17.99
N LYS A 613 -8.28 22.30 16.87
CA LYS A 613 -7.74 21.44 15.79
C LYS A 613 -6.40 21.98 15.31
N GLN A 614 -5.30 21.33 15.69
CA GLN A 614 -3.94 21.77 15.35
C GLN A 614 -3.29 20.83 14.33
N THR A 615 -2.66 21.40 13.30
CA THR A 615 -1.79 20.65 12.39
C THR A 615 -0.36 20.70 12.91
N VAL A 616 0.15 19.58 13.39
CA VAL A 616 1.48 19.48 13.98
C VAL A 616 2.40 18.69 13.05
N VAL A 617 3.62 19.21 12.84
CA VAL A 617 4.63 18.48 12.06
C VAL A 617 5.23 17.38 12.92
N THR A 618 5.19 16.13 12.46
CA THR A 618 5.81 15.00 13.17
C THR A 618 7.23 14.71 12.69
N GLY A 619 7.58 15.11 11.47
CA GLY A 619 8.92 14.91 10.92
C GLY A 619 9.09 15.47 9.50
N TYR A 620 10.33 15.50 9.04
CA TYR A 620 10.69 15.81 7.65
C TYR A 620 11.55 14.69 7.08
N SER A 621 11.39 14.36 5.80
CA SER A 621 12.33 13.49 5.11
C SER A 621 13.74 14.10 5.09
N ARG A 622 14.78 13.27 4.93
CA ARG A 622 16.18 13.74 4.93
C ARG A 622 16.42 14.87 3.92
N ARG A 623 15.74 14.81 2.76
CA ARG A 623 15.79 15.83 1.72
C ARG A 623 15.13 17.14 2.18
N LEU A 624 13.93 17.08 2.75
CA LEU A 624 13.21 18.28 3.18
C LEU A 624 13.75 18.91 4.45
N ALA A 625 14.46 18.17 5.30
CA ALA A 625 15.15 18.74 6.45
C ALA A 625 16.16 19.84 6.04
N GLY A 626 16.89 19.64 4.95
CA GLY A 626 17.79 20.65 4.38
C GLY A 626 17.04 21.83 3.75
N VAL A 627 15.95 21.56 3.03
CA VAL A 627 15.08 22.60 2.45
C VAL A 627 14.48 23.50 3.53
N ARG A 628 14.05 22.93 4.66
CA ARG A 628 13.54 23.69 5.80
C ARG A 628 14.55 24.70 6.33
N LEU A 629 15.83 24.32 6.44
CA LEU A 629 16.88 25.24 6.91
C LEU A 629 17.01 26.44 5.97
N ALA A 630 17.11 26.18 4.67
CA ALA A 630 17.23 27.22 3.64
C ALA A 630 15.98 28.12 3.59
N PHE A 631 14.78 27.52 3.64
CA PHE A 631 13.52 28.26 3.66
C PHE A 631 13.42 29.15 4.90
N ASN A 632 13.74 28.64 6.08
CA ASN A 632 13.65 29.41 7.34
C ASN A 632 14.66 30.56 7.40
N ALA A 633 15.81 30.44 6.73
CA ALA A 633 16.77 31.53 6.58
C ALA A 633 16.22 32.65 5.68
N ALA A 634 15.49 32.31 4.62
CA ALA A 634 14.88 33.27 3.69
C ALA A 634 13.54 33.83 4.16
N ALA A 635 12.82 33.12 5.04
CA ALA A 635 11.45 33.44 5.45
C ALA A 635 11.25 34.89 5.95
N PRO A 636 12.15 35.48 6.78
CA PRO A 636 12.01 36.87 7.23
C PRO A 636 12.00 37.87 6.07
N ALA A 637 12.85 37.69 5.05
CA ALA A 637 12.92 38.58 3.90
C ALA A 637 11.64 38.53 3.05
N MET A 638 10.96 37.38 3.04
CA MET A 638 9.70 37.18 2.32
C MET A 638 8.46 37.60 3.13
N LYS A 639 8.60 37.95 4.41
CA LYS A 639 7.49 38.04 5.38
C LYS A 639 6.67 36.74 5.47
N ALA A 640 7.31 35.60 5.25
CA ALA A 640 6.70 34.28 5.36
C ALA A 640 6.88 33.72 6.77
N ALA A 641 5.93 32.90 7.24
CA ALA A 641 6.08 32.14 8.48
C ALA A 641 7.21 31.11 8.33
N ARG A 642 7.96 30.87 9.42
CA ARG A 642 8.97 29.81 9.44
C ARG A 642 8.29 28.44 9.53
N LEU A 643 8.86 27.44 8.85
CA LEU A 643 8.46 26.06 8.99
C LEU A 643 8.88 25.52 10.37
N PRO A 644 7.93 24.96 11.16
CA PRO A 644 8.17 24.56 12.54
C PRO A 644 9.08 23.32 12.63
N PRO A 645 9.78 23.11 13.76
CA PRO A 645 10.42 21.84 14.05
C PRO A 645 9.41 20.69 14.19
N PRO A 646 9.85 19.43 14.11
CA PRO A 646 9.04 18.30 14.57
C PRO A 646 8.50 18.55 15.99
N GLY A 647 7.23 18.28 16.19
CA GLY A 647 6.44 18.62 17.38
C GLY A 647 5.83 20.02 17.37
N GLY A 648 6.26 20.91 16.46
CA GLY A 648 5.75 22.27 16.35
C GLY A 648 4.53 22.39 15.43
N GLU A 649 3.70 23.38 15.73
CA GLU A 649 2.46 23.64 15.00
C GLU A 649 2.69 24.39 13.68
N LEU A 650 2.03 23.90 12.63
CA LEU A 650 1.93 24.53 11.33
C LEU A 650 0.64 25.35 11.25
N ARG A 651 0.73 26.61 11.69
CA ARG A 651 -0.41 27.54 11.72
C ARG A 651 -0.90 27.86 10.31
N HIS A 652 -2.19 27.67 10.08
CA HIS A 652 -2.88 27.95 8.82
C HIS A 652 -4.36 28.27 9.09
N LEU A 653 -5.04 28.81 8.08
CA LEU A 653 -6.51 28.97 8.11
C LEU A 653 -7.15 28.04 7.08
N SER A 654 -8.39 27.66 7.31
CA SER A 654 -9.17 26.89 6.35
C SER A 654 -10.31 27.73 5.78
N ALA A 655 -10.47 27.71 4.46
CA ALA A 655 -11.64 28.33 3.84
C ALA A 655 -12.90 27.52 4.18
N VAL A 656 -13.97 28.22 4.54
CA VAL A 656 -15.28 27.64 4.84
C VAL A 656 -16.37 28.39 4.09
N GLN A 657 -17.46 27.68 3.76
CA GLN A 657 -18.65 28.24 3.13
C GLN A 657 -18.31 29.08 1.90
N VAL A 658 -17.57 28.48 0.95
CA VAL A 658 -17.21 29.10 -0.31
C VAL A 658 -18.47 29.35 -1.15
N CYS A 659 -19.06 30.54 -1.00
CA CYS A 659 -20.33 30.91 -1.60
C CYS A 659 -20.11 31.87 -2.77
N VAL A 660 -19.81 31.30 -3.93
CA VAL A 660 -19.67 32.06 -5.19
C VAL A 660 -20.42 31.31 -6.30
N PRO A 661 -21.17 32.00 -7.17
CA PRO A 661 -21.79 31.36 -8.33
C PRO A 661 -20.75 30.64 -9.20
N PRO A 662 -21.02 29.41 -9.71
CA PRO A 662 -20.03 28.62 -10.46
C PRO A 662 -19.41 29.34 -11.65
N HIS A 663 -20.14 30.26 -12.29
CA HIS A 663 -19.69 31.00 -13.46
C HIS A 663 -18.91 32.29 -13.16
N SER A 664 -18.57 32.53 -11.89
CA SER A 664 -17.90 33.77 -11.44
C SER A 664 -16.57 33.54 -10.72
N PRO A 665 -15.58 32.83 -11.34
CA PRO A 665 -14.28 32.58 -10.72
C PRO A 665 -13.49 33.86 -10.36
N GLU A 666 -13.76 34.97 -11.04
CA GLU A 666 -13.20 36.29 -10.75
C GLU A 666 -13.61 36.82 -9.36
N VAL A 667 -14.83 36.51 -8.91
CA VAL A 667 -15.32 36.88 -7.58
C VAL A 667 -14.56 36.10 -6.51
N LEU A 668 -14.45 34.77 -6.66
CA LEU A 668 -13.64 33.96 -5.74
C LEU A 668 -12.17 34.39 -5.75
N ARG A 669 -11.64 34.74 -6.93
CA ARG A 669 -10.26 35.23 -7.06
C ARG A 669 -10.04 36.49 -6.22
N ALA A 670 -10.97 37.44 -6.27
CA ALA A 670 -10.87 38.69 -5.50
C ALA A 670 -10.88 38.42 -4.00
N LEU A 671 -11.81 37.58 -3.53
CA LEU A 671 -11.92 37.17 -2.12
C LEU A 671 -10.63 36.51 -1.61
N VAL A 672 -10.11 35.56 -2.37
CA VAL A 672 -8.90 34.80 -2.02
C VAL A 672 -7.65 35.67 -2.04
N VAL A 673 -7.52 36.57 -3.03
CA VAL A 673 -6.36 37.47 -3.12
C VAL A 673 -6.38 38.54 -2.03
N ASP A 674 -7.56 39.07 -1.67
CA ASP A 674 -7.70 40.00 -0.55
C ASP A 674 -7.25 39.34 0.77
N ALA A 675 -7.81 38.17 1.09
CA ALA A 675 -7.42 37.41 2.28
C ALA A 675 -5.93 37.03 2.26
N TYR A 676 -5.40 36.61 1.11
CA TYR A 676 -3.99 36.31 0.96
C TYR A 676 -3.10 37.50 1.36
N ASN A 677 -3.42 38.70 0.88
CA ASN A 677 -2.62 39.88 1.13
C ASN A 677 -2.72 40.33 2.59
N ASP A 678 -3.91 40.22 3.19
CA ASP A 678 -4.17 40.53 4.60
C ASP A 678 -3.47 39.56 5.56
N LEU A 679 -3.44 38.27 5.23
CA LEU A 679 -2.78 37.23 6.05
C LEU A 679 -1.26 37.24 5.91
N ARG A 680 -0.68 37.89 4.89
CA ARG A 680 0.77 37.88 4.69
C ARG A 680 1.50 38.61 5.83
N GLY A 681 2.44 37.92 6.47
CA GLY A 681 3.21 38.46 7.59
C GLY A 681 2.52 38.38 8.95
N SER A 682 1.32 37.81 9.04
CA SER A 682 0.58 37.60 10.30
C SER A 682 1.02 36.33 11.07
N GLY A 683 1.94 35.54 10.51
CA GLY A 683 2.47 34.32 11.12
C GLY A 683 1.81 33.02 10.68
N TYR A 684 0.78 33.07 9.82
CA TYR A 684 0.25 31.88 9.15
C TYR A 684 1.14 31.46 7.97
N SER A 685 1.27 30.15 7.78
CA SER A 685 2.09 29.58 6.71
C SER A 685 1.37 29.53 5.36
N PHE A 686 0.09 29.19 5.40
CA PHE A 686 -0.80 29.10 4.25
C PHE A 686 -2.26 29.23 4.70
N PHE A 687 -3.19 29.29 3.75
CA PHE A 687 -4.59 28.93 3.98
C PHE A 687 -5.01 27.84 2.99
N SER A 688 -5.97 27.01 3.35
CA SER A 688 -6.50 25.96 2.48
C SER A 688 -7.80 26.40 1.80
N VAL A 689 -7.99 26.05 0.53
CA VAL A 689 -9.28 26.20 -0.18
C VAL A 689 -9.64 24.86 -0.82
N GLY A 690 -10.79 24.32 -0.43
CA GLY A 690 -11.31 23.05 -0.92
C GLY A 690 -12.37 23.21 -1.99
N LEU A 691 -12.18 22.59 -3.15
CA LEU A 691 -13.17 22.56 -4.23
C LEU A 691 -13.20 21.19 -4.89
N ASP A 692 -14.33 20.80 -5.46
CA ASP A 692 -14.37 19.71 -6.44
C ASP A 692 -13.46 20.07 -7.62
N VAL A 693 -12.67 19.12 -8.12
CA VAL A 693 -11.81 19.31 -9.31
C VAL A 693 -12.60 19.70 -10.57
N THR A 694 -13.90 19.40 -10.59
CA THR A 694 -14.84 19.76 -11.67
C THR A 694 -15.52 21.10 -11.45
N ASP A 695 -15.43 21.72 -10.26
CA ASP A 695 -16.04 23.03 -9.99
C ASP A 695 -15.30 24.10 -10.83
N PRO A 696 -16.01 24.89 -11.68
CA PRO A 696 -15.38 25.93 -12.50
C PRO A 696 -14.67 27.02 -11.68
N LEU A 697 -15.01 27.17 -10.38
CA LEU A 697 -14.33 28.06 -9.45
C LEU A 697 -12.86 27.68 -9.19
N SER A 698 -12.46 26.44 -9.47
CA SER A 698 -11.06 26.01 -9.38
C SER A 698 -10.10 26.91 -10.19
N LYS A 699 -10.60 27.55 -11.26
CA LYS A 699 -9.86 28.55 -12.05
C LYS A 699 -9.36 29.72 -11.20
N ALA A 700 -10.09 30.13 -10.16
CA ALA A 700 -9.72 31.22 -9.26
C ALA A 700 -8.39 30.97 -8.52
N LEU A 701 -8.03 29.70 -8.31
CA LEU A 701 -6.81 29.30 -7.61
C LEU A 701 -5.60 29.18 -8.53
N SER A 702 -5.79 29.31 -9.85
CA SER A 702 -4.72 29.21 -10.83
C SER A 702 -3.65 30.29 -10.60
N GLY A 703 -2.38 29.89 -10.76
CA GLY A 703 -1.22 30.77 -10.56
C GLY A 703 -0.94 31.17 -9.09
N LEU A 704 -1.76 30.72 -8.14
CA LEU A 704 -1.37 30.72 -6.73
C LEU A 704 -0.40 29.57 -6.51
N LEU A 705 0.71 29.83 -5.83
CA LEU A 705 1.61 28.76 -5.42
C LEU A 705 0.87 27.98 -4.33
N ALA A 706 0.34 26.82 -4.70
CA ALA A 706 -0.46 26.00 -3.82
C ALA A 706 -0.01 24.54 -3.90
N GLN A 707 0.05 23.88 -2.75
CA GLN A 707 0.22 22.43 -2.70
C GLN A 707 -1.16 21.76 -2.72
N PRO A 708 -1.50 20.99 -3.78
CA PRO A 708 -2.78 20.31 -3.84
C PRO A 708 -2.75 19.03 -2.99
N THR A 709 -3.85 18.74 -2.33
CA THR A 709 -4.13 17.47 -1.64
C THR A 709 -5.47 16.94 -2.12
N ASP A 710 -5.47 15.76 -2.73
CA ASP A 710 -6.69 15.15 -3.27
C ASP A 710 -7.38 14.29 -2.21
N ILE A 711 -8.70 14.41 -2.17
CA ILE A 711 -9.59 13.69 -1.25
C ILE A 711 -10.69 13.07 -2.11
N TRP A 712 -10.87 11.77 -1.99
CA TRP A 712 -11.95 11.07 -2.67
C TRP A 712 -13.23 11.21 -1.86
N ALA A 713 -14.29 11.64 -2.53
CA ALA A 713 -15.63 11.68 -1.97
C ALA A 713 -16.43 10.49 -2.51
N GLY A 714 -17.00 9.71 -1.59
CA GLY A 714 -17.80 8.55 -1.92
C GLY A 714 -19.15 8.59 -1.23
N VAL A 715 -20.12 7.93 -1.85
CA VAL A 715 -21.45 7.71 -1.28
C VAL A 715 -21.76 6.23 -1.25
N ALA A 716 -22.37 5.79 -0.15
CA ALA A 716 -22.89 4.45 0.02
C ALA A 716 -24.34 4.52 0.53
N THR A 717 -25.11 3.48 0.25
CA THR A 717 -26.35 3.15 0.97
C THR A 717 -26.08 1.94 1.86
N VAL A 718 -26.84 1.78 2.94
CA VAL A 718 -26.53 0.76 3.95
C VAL A 718 -26.83 -0.67 3.46
N ASP A 719 -27.73 -0.80 2.48
CA ASP A 719 -28.04 -2.04 1.76
C ASP A 719 -27.01 -2.41 0.68
N GLY A 720 -26.05 -1.54 0.38
CA GLY A 720 -25.04 -1.75 -0.67
C GLY A 720 -25.61 -1.76 -2.09
N ALA A 721 -26.88 -1.39 -2.28
CA ALA A 721 -27.59 -1.43 -3.55
C ALA A 721 -27.36 -0.16 -4.40
N GLY A 722 -26.10 0.26 -4.58
CA GLY A 722 -25.80 1.44 -5.39
C GLY A 722 -26.13 2.76 -4.67
N GLY A 723 -25.17 3.68 -4.59
CA GLY A 723 -25.45 5.04 -4.11
C GLY A 723 -26.55 5.76 -4.93
N PRO A 724 -27.16 6.85 -4.42
CA PRO A 724 -28.13 7.63 -5.18
C PRO A 724 -27.53 8.06 -6.53
N SER A 725 -28.35 7.99 -7.60
CA SER A 725 -27.96 8.51 -8.91
C SER A 725 -27.98 10.04 -8.86
N LEU A 726 -26.80 10.65 -8.76
CA LEU A 726 -26.62 12.11 -8.70
C LEU A 726 -26.36 12.68 -10.10
N ASP A 727 -26.90 13.87 -10.39
CA ASP A 727 -26.90 14.45 -11.74
C ASP A 727 -25.61 15.19 -12.17
N GLY A 728 -24.47 14.82 -11.57
CA GLY A 728 -23.14 15.29 -11.98
C GLY A 728 -22.77 16.71 -11.56
N ARG A 729 -23.62 17.40 -10.76
CA ARG A 729 -23.23 18.67 -10.11
C ARG A 729 -21.97 18.50 -9.25
N PRO A 730 -21.10 19.53 -9.16
CA PRO A 730 -19.91 19.48 -8.30
C PRO A 730 -20.26 19.23 -6.84
N VAL A 731 -19.40 18.52 -6.11
CA VAL A 731 -19.58 18.27 -4.68
C VAL A 731 -19.03 19.44 -3.84
N HIS A 732 -19.83 19.91 -2.89
CA HIS A 732 -19.40 20.81 -1.83
C HIS A 732 -19.21 20.03 -0.53
N HIS A 733 -18.04 20.19 0.09
CA HIS A 733 -17.80 19.69 1.44
C HIS A 733 -16.86 20.65 2.16
N GLU A 734 -17.17 20.95 3.42
CA GLU A 734 -16.32 21.79 4.25
C GLU A 734 -15.05 21.02 4.63
N ILE A 735 -14.00 21.09 3.80
CA ILE A 735 -12.72 20.41 4.06
C ILE A 735 -12.11 20.84 5.42
N ALA A 736 -12.48 22.03 5.91
CA ALA A 736 -12.12 22.47 7.26
C ALA A 736 -12.59 21.51 8.38
N LEU A 737 -13.61 20.69 8.14
CA LEU A 737 -14.11 19.71 9.11
C LEU A 737 -13.35 18.36 9.05
N VAL A 738 -12.56 18.11 8.00
CA VAL A 738 -11.83 16.84 7.76
C VAL A 738 -10.56 16.74 8.60
#